data_AF-A0A957IYA0-F1
#
_entry.id   AF-A0A957IYA0-F1
#
_cell.length_a   1.000
_cell.length_b   1.000
_cell.length_c   1.000
_cell.angle_alpha   90.00
_cell.angle_beta   90.00
_cell.angle_gamma   90.00
#
_symmetry.space_group_name_H-M   'P 1'
#
loop_
_entity.id
_entity.type
_entity.pdbx_description
1 polymer ?
#
loop_
_entity_poly.entity_id
_entity_poly.type
_entity_poly.pdbx_seq_one_letter_code
_entity_poly.pdbx_strand_id
1 'polypeptide(L)'
;MNWLYTPLVFPVLSGAFITILLAAYAWQRRRAAGALPFAWLMLAVTSWSLGYAVELGGQTLAVLQLGNALAHTGITAVSYFWLWFAWAYTGRRRRLQRRSLILLALIPVLTLLLIWTNPLHGLIWRSVRVTRVGDTLLLAITARGPWFWVFLAYSYALLLWGTGVMLRFLVQRTAFVRWSQSMGLMGGLLLPWVGSLLHVLAVTTVDLTPFGFALGGLLVAWDISRSRLFEVMPVAHRTVWARMRDAMLLLDAQHRVVDVNPAALALFGAGADGRALTTADVIDQPLAQLRHPLSEALLPHVRGQYSSARITLNHGDAARAYELQVSPFANRLQQVTGHLLVLHDVTEQTAAETALRAQKQLYENLVALASTAADRGALYARLQDTLRTLQAQTGATCGCLYLLHEAGRETAVFSQPDAAPQGTDAAALFHRPFLEAALRQPDVRLIADVHADAAWQPAPAMPAGVRAVLAAPLRSEAEAPLGLLLLYHDVPAYFDAAHAALAQAAARQIALVLRSAAVLAQQQRSSDQQIITYKLLRAMGASLEPERVAYIATETVAELTGWPVVAISMPEAAGERLVLRAAVGVPRIDDGVNGRAMRTGQTQMVPDPAQPLPRPDYVALAVPLRRGRERLGVFNVEVDAPQTFTPADMQLAESLAEAIVLALDNARLFQTVAEEQSRLRALIESDQDGIVLVGLDGRILVVNQPVLTYLQLAGTPADWVGRQLVTPVYLLRRRAPEAARTVLGELRRVRTGAEPAAEGEFEVGPRAINWRNLPVLDGAAPLGRLLVLRDITEKRLLEQMRDDLMHTMVHDLRGPLTSISVSLHLLDAFMVGSEDGRARDTLTRAHKSMETVLALVNAILDISRLESGRMGLNLQQLSLSELASHVLEWQLPLIHDRRQQLVMAVPANLPPVLADADLLGRVLQNLIGNAIKFTPAGGTITLVAGVETAVGGQTVVVVRVQDTGSGIPPELLPRIFQKFTRGPEEKAGSGLGLYFCKMVLEAHGQRIWVDGSSAGGTTVCFSLAAVRGP
;
A
#
# COMPACT_ATOMS: atom_id res chain seq x y z
N MET A 1 18.76 26.47 -1.15
CA MET A 1 19.88 25.51 -1.05
C MET A 1 19.90 24.68 -2.31
N ASN A 2 20.81 24.96 -3.24
CA ASN A 2 20.99 24.12 -4.43
C ASN A 2 21.79 22.88 -4.00
N TRP A 3 21.14 21.71 -3.98
CA TRP A 3 21.78 20.42 -3.69
C TRP A 3 22.19 19.77 -5.00
N LEU A 4 23.43 19.30 -5.12
CA LEU A 4 23.89 18.54 -6.30
C LEU A 4 23.82 17.06 -5.94
N TYR A 5 23.07 16.29 -6.72
CA TYR A 5 22.98 14.84 -6.53
C TYR A 5 24.29 14.19 -6.94
N THR A 6 25.01 13.63 -5.98
CA THR A 6 26.24 12.89 -6.24
C THR A 6 26.04 11.45 -5.78
N PRO A 7 26.33 10.44 -6.63
CA PRO A 7 26.06 9.03 -6.32
C PRO A 7 26.79 8.53 -5.06
N LEU A 8 27.81 9.27 -4.61
CA LEU A 8 28.59 9.03 -3.40
C LEU A 8 27.84 9.34 -2.08
N VAL A 9 26.76 10.13 -2.10
CA VAL A 9 26.01 10.47 -0.88
C VAL A 9 25.21 9.27 -0.36
N PHE A 10 24.66 8.44 -1.25
CA PHE A 10 23.78 7.33 -0.85
C PHE A 10 24.48 6.27 0.02
N PRO A 11 25.69 5.76 -0.32
CA PRO A 11 26.38 4.79 0.54
C PRO A 11 26.65 5.34 1.95
N VAL A 12 26.99 6.63 2.06
CA VAL A 12 27.29 7.28 3.35
C VAL A 12 26.02 7.45 4.20
N LEU A 13 24.90 7.87 3.59
CA LEU A 13 23.60 7.95 4.28
C LEU A 13 23.11 6.57 4.73
N SER A 14 23.28 5.54 3.89
CA SER A 14 22.96 4.15 4.26
C SER A 14 23.81 3.68 5.44
N GLY A 15 25.11 3.98 5.45
CA GLY A 15 25.99 3.70 6.59
C GLY A 15 25.57 4.42 7.88
N ALA A 16 25.14 5.68 7.77
CA ALA A 16 24.61 6.42 8.90
C ALA A 16 23.31 5.79 9.45
N PHE A 17 22.41 5.35 8.58
CA PHE A 17 21.19 4.65 8.98
C PHE A 17 21.49 3.33 9.70
N ILE A 18 22.41 2.51 9.16
CA ILE A 18 22.84 1.24 9.78
C ILE A 18 23.41 1.49 11.19
N THR A 19 24.24 2.52 11.34
CA THR A 19 24.86 2.83 12.64
C THR A 19 23.85 3.37 13.67
N ILE A 20 22.81 4.10 13.24
CA ILE A 20 21.67 4.46 14.12
C ILE A 20 20.95 3.21 14.63
N LEU A 21 20.67 2.25 13.74
CA LEU A 21 20.02 0.99 14.13
C LEU A 21 20.87 0.19 15.12
N LEU A 22 22.19 0.11 14.88
CA LEU A 22 23.13 -0.53 15.80
C LEU A 22 23.20 0.18 17.16
N ALA A 23 23.16 1.51 17.17
CA ALA A 23 23.11 2.30 18.39
C ALA A 23 21.82 2.00 19.19
N ALA A 24 20.67 1.97 18.52
CA ALA A 24 19.38 1.65 19.13
C ALA A 24 19.36 0.21 19.70
N TYR A 25 19.87 -0.76 18.94
CA TYR A 25 19.99 -2.15 19.37
C TYR A 25 20.84 -2.28 20.65
N ALA A 26 22.02 -1.64 20.68
CA ALA A 26 22.89 -1.68 21.84
C ALA A 26 22.31 -0.92 23.03
N TRP A 27 21.57 0.16 22.78
CA TRP A 27 20.87 0.92 23.82
C TRP A 27 19.79 0.10 24.52
N GLN A 28 19.00 -0.69 23.78
CA GLN A 28 18.03 -1.63 24.35
C GLN A 28 18.71 -2.63 25.29
N ARG A 29 19.96 -3.01 25.01
CA ARG A 29 20.77 -3.93 25.80
C ARG A 29 21.78 -3.24 26.73
N ARG A 30 21.57 -1.98 27.10
CA ARG A 30 22.50 -1.16 27.91
C ARG A 30 22.96 -1.76 29.25
N ARG A 31 22.24 -2.76 29.77
CA ARG A 31 22.65 -3.51 30.98
C ARG A 31 23.82 -4.48 30.72
N ALA A 32 24.03 -4.90 29.47
CA ALA A 32 25.14 -5.78 29.09
C ALA A 32 26.49 -5.04 29.11
N ALA A 33 27.57 -5.77 29.43
CA ALA A 33 28.91 -5.19 29.46
C ALA A 33 29.34 -4.72 28.06
N GLY A 34 29.70 -3.44 27.93
CA GLY A 34 30.14 -2.85 26.66
C GLY A 34 29.03 -2.29 25.77
N ALA A 35 27.75 -2.60 26.01
CA ALA A 35 26.65 -2.15 25.15
C ALA A 35 26.46 -0.63 25.13
N LEU A 36 26.53 0.03 26.30
CA LEU A 36 26.39 1.49 26.40
C LEU A 36 27.55 2.25 25.69
N PRO A 37 28.83 1.92 25.92
CA PRO A 37 29.95 2.50 25.14
C PRO A 37 29.82 2.28 23.64
N PHE A 38 29.35 1.09 23.22
CA PHE A 38 29.13 0.77 21.81
C PHE A 38 28.04 1.64 21.18
N ALA A 39 26.94 1.88 21.89
CA ALA A 39 25.87 2.76 21.40
C ALA A 39 26.38 4.19 21.16
N TRP A 40 27.17 4.73 22.08
CA TRP A 40 27.79 6.06 21.91
C TRP A 40 28.83 6.09 20.79
N LEU A 41 29.60 5.02 20.61
CA LEU A 41 30.51 4.88 19.47
C LEU A 41 29.74 4.93 18.15
N MET A 42 28.63 4.19 18.03
CA MET A 42 27.80 4.18 16.82
C MET A 42 27.17 5.55 16.55
N LEU A 43 26.69 6.27 17.57
CA LEU A 43 26.17 7.63 17.40
C LEU A 43 27.26 8.62 16.94
N ALA A 44 28.49 8.50 17.43
CA ALA A 44 29.61 9.31 16.96
C ALA A 44 29.92 9.03 15.48
N VAL A 45 29.90 7.75 15.07
CA VAL A 45 30.05 7.35 13.66
C VAL A 45 28.91 7.91 12.81
N THR A 46 27.66 7.86 13.28
CA THR A 46 26.51 8.46 12.59
C THR A 46 26.73 9.96 12.35
N SER A 47 27.17 10.71 13.38
CA SER A 47 27.43 12.15 13.25
C SER A 47 28.50 12.45 12.20
N TRP A 48 29.56 11.64 12.15
CA TRP A 48 30.61 11.76 11.13
C TRP A 48 30.01 11.53 9.73
N SER A 49 29.33 10.41 9.52
CA SER A 49 28.76 10.05 8.22
C SER A 49 27.70 11.06 7.74
N LEU A 50 26.81 11.55 8.63
CA LEU A 50 25.83 12.58 8.27
C LEU A 50 26.50 13.90 7.87
N GLY A 51 27.47 14.37 8.65
CA GLY A 51 28.21 15.59 8.33
C GLY A 51 28.91 15.50 6.98
N TYR A 52 29.52 14.35 6.69
CA TYR A 52 30.18 14.12 5.41
C TYR A 52 29.21 14.01 4.24
N ALA A 53 28.02 13.42 4.44
CA ALA A 53 26.97 13.41 3.42
C ALA A 53 26.46 14.83 3.09
N VAL A 54 26.35 15.71 4.10
CA VAL A 54 26.02 17.13 3.91
C VAL A 54 27.14 17.85 3.15
N GLU A 55 28.40 17.54 3.43
CA GLU A 55 29.55 18.09 2.69
C GLU A 55 29.54 17.66 1.22
N LEU A 56 29.36 16.36 0.93
CA LEU A 56 29.33 15.82 -0.44
C LEU A 56 28.20 16.37 -1.32
N GLY A 57 27.07 16.77 -0.73
CA GLY A 57 25.94 17.37 -1.43
C GLY A 57 25.94 18.91 -1.47
N GLY A 58 26.86 19.54 -0.74
CA GLY A 58 26.90 20.99 -0.55
C GLY A 58 27.45 21.75 -1.75
N GLN A 59 26.71 22.76 -2.22
CA GLN A 59 27.17 23.66 -3.31
C GLN A 59 27.64 25.04 -2.83
N THR A 60 27.51 25.33 -1.53
CA THR A 60 27.85 26.65 -0.97
C THR A 60 28.85 26.49 0.16
N LEU A 61 29.72 27.49 0.34
CA LEU A 61 30.71 27.49 1.41
C LEU A 61 30.07 27.28 2.80
N ALA A 62 28.91 27.88 3.04
CA ALA A 62 28.17 27.73 4.29
C ALA A 62 27.72 26.28 4.56
N VAL A 63 27.21 25.59 3.53
CA VAL A 63 26.77 24.18 3.66
C VAL A 63 27.98 23.25 3.83
N LEU A 64 29.07 23.51 3.13
CA LEU A 64 30.32 22.75 3.28
C LEU A 64 30.90 22.92 4.70
N GLN A 65 30.93 24.15 5.22
CA GLN A 65 31.38 24.44 6.58
C GLN A 65 30.48 23.79 7.64
N LEU A 66 29.16 23.78 7.43
CA LEU A 66 28.20 23.11 8.31
C LEU A 66 28.41 21.60 8.33
N GLY A 67 28.53 20.96 7.16
CA GLY A 67 28.80 19.53 7.02
C GLY A 67 30.10 19.13 7.72
N ASN A 68 31.15 19.92 7.50
CA ASN A 68 32.45 19.73 8.15
C ASN A 68 32.36 19.85 9.68
N ALA A 69 31.64 20.84 10.22
CA ALA A 69 31.47 21.00 11.67
C ALA A 69 30.70 19.81 12.30
N LEU A 70 29.65 19.34 11.62
CA LEU A 70 28.87 18.18 12.05
C LEU A 70 29.71 16.89 12.01
N ALA A 71 30.51 16.72 10.95
CA ALA A 71 31.38 15.56 10.81
C ALA A 71 32.43 15.51 11.93
N HIS A 72 33.05 16.64 12.24
CA HIS A 72 34.10 16.75 13.27
C HIS A 72 33.60 16.51 14.70
N THR A 73 32.31 16.72 14.95
CA THR A 73 31.66 16.31 16.21
C THR A 73 31.73 14.79 16.38
N GLY A 74 31.54 14.03 15.29
CA GLY A 74 31.72 12.58 15.28
C GLY A 74 33.19 12.16 15.37
N ILE A 75 34.05 12.73 14.52
CA ILE A 75 35.49 12.41 14.42
C ILE A 75 36.18 12.48 15.79
N THR A 76 35.88 13.52 16.55
CA THR A 76 36.51 13.75 17.87
C THR A 76 36.12 12.68 18.89
N ALA A 77 34.89 12.17 18.82
CA ALA A 77 34.33 11.23 19.79
C ALA A 77 34.64 9.75 19.51
N VAL A 78 34.86 9.36 18.26
CA VAL A 78 35.04 7.95 17.85
C VAL A 78 36.22 7.28 18.57
N SER A 79 37.39 7.93 18.64
CA SER A 79 38.60 7.36 19.24
C SER A 79 38.45 7.09 20.75
N TYR A 80 37.76 8.00 21.46
CA TYR A 80 37.45 7.89 22.87
C TYR A 80 36.47 6.75 23.15
N PHE A 81 35.33 6.72 22.45
CA PHE A 81 34.31 5.69 22.66
C PHE A 81 34.76 4.30 22.21
N TRP A 82 35.65 4.21 21.22
CA TRP A 82 36.28 2.95 20.82
C TRP A 82 37.09 2.33 21.96
N LEU A 83 37.98 3.09 22.60
CA LEU A 83 38.76 2.57 23.73
C LEU A 83 37.82 2.19 24.90
N TRP A 84 36.81 3.02 25.19
CA TRP A 84 35.84 2.71 26.24
C TRP A 84 35.09 1.40 25.97
N PHE A 85 34.65 1.20 24.73
CA PHE A 85 34.01 -0.03 24.29
C PHE A 85 34.93 -1.23 24.40
N ALA A 86 36.13 -1.19 23.82
CA ALA A 86 37.08 -2.29 23.87
C ALA A 86 37.41 -2.68 25.31
N TRP A 87 37.52 -1.71 26.21
CA TRP A 87 37.78 -1.97 27.61
C TRP A 87 36.60 -2.58 28.36
N ALA A 88 35.40 -2.05 28.12
CA ALA A 88 34.18 -2.52 28.77
C ALA A 88 33.79 -3.93 28.29
N TYR A 89 33.94 -4.20 27.00
CA TYR A 89 33.63 -5.47 26.36
C TYR A 89 34.56 -6.60 26.83
N THR A 90 35.84 -6.32 27.03
CA THR A 90 36.84 -7.31 27.49
C THR A 90 36.78 -7.63 28.99
N GLY A 91 35.82 -7.06 29.74
CA GLY A 91 35.55 -7.42 31.14
C GLY A 91 36.59 -6.94 32.17
N ARG A 92 37.55 -6.10 31.78
CA ARG A 92 38.64 -5.61 32.66
C ARG A 92 38.21 -4.46 33.59
N ARG A 93 37.11 -4.66 34.34
CA ARG A 93 36.43 -3.63 35.17
C ARG A 93 37.30 -2.98 36.27
N ARG A 94 38.45 -3.55 36.65
CA ARG A 94 39.24 -3.08 37.81
C ARG A 94 40.40 -2.12 37.52
N ARG A 95 40.71 -1.72 36.27
CA ARG A 95 41.90 -0.88 35.97
C ARG A 95 41.66 0.51 35.37
N LEU A 96 40.58 0.77 34.63
CA LEU A 96 40.22 2.15 34.23
C LEU A 96 39.16 2.67 35.20
N GLN A 97 39.58 3.49 36.16
CA GLN A 97 38.65 4.19 37.03
C GLN A 97 37.85 5.23 36.21
N ARG A 98 36.61 5.56 36.63
CA ARG A 98 35.77 6.59 35.97
C ARG A 98 36.54 7.90 35.73
N ARG A 99 37.47 8.25 36.63
CA ARG A 99 38.35 9.44 36.54
C ARG A 99 39.24 9.43 35.28
N SER A 100 39.82 8.30 34.93
CA SER A 100 40.70 8.19 33.75
C SER A 100 39.92 8.38 32.44
N LEU A 101 38.68 7.92 32.38
CA LEU A 101 37.80 8.15 31.21
C LEU A 101 37.44 9.63 31.08
N ILE A 102 37.13 10.31 32.19
CA ILE A 102 36.87 11.76 32.17
C ILE A 102 38.09 12.54 31.68
N LEU A 103 39.29 12.20 32.18
CA LEU A 103 40.54 12.84 31.74
C LEU A 103 40.82 12.61 30.26
N LEU A 104 40.55 11.41 29.74
CA LEU A 104 40.68 11.13 28.31
C LEU A 104 39.65 11.94 27.51
N ALA A 105 38.42 12.10 27.96
CA ALA A 105 37.40 12.88 27.25
C ALA A 105 37.72 14.39 27.11
N LEU A 106 38.62 14.93 27.94
CA LEU A 106 38.98 16.35 27.93
C LEU A 106 39.59 16.79 26.57
N ILE A 107 40.47 15.98 25.98
CA ILE A 107 41.15 16.31 24.72
C ILE A 107 40.17 16.36 23.54
N PRO A 108 39.28 15.38 23.31
CA PRO A 108 38.20 15.47 22.33
C PRO A 108 37.29 16.69 22.51
N VAL A 109 36.86 16.98 23.74
CA VAL A 109 35.96 18.12 24.02
C VAL A 109 36.66 19.45 23.73
N LEU A 110 37.91 19.61 24.18
CA LEU A 110 38.71 20.79 23.88
C LEU A 110 38.95 20.96 22.38
N THR A 111 39.21 19.85 21.67
CA THR A 111 39.39 19.86 20.22
C THR A 111 38.11 20.30 19.50
N LEU A 112 36.94 19.82 19.94
CA LEU A 112 35.65 20.23 19.36
C LEU A 112 35.41 21.74 19.54
N LEU A 113 35.70 22.29 20.73
CA LEU A 113 35.62 23.73 20.99
C LEU A 113 36.56 24.51 20.05
N LEU A 114 37.82 24.07 19.93
CA LEU A 114 38.81 24.71 19.05
C LEU A 114 38.44 24.61 17.56
N ILE A 115 37.69 23.60 17.15
CA ILE A 115 37.16 23.49 15.78
C ILE A 115 36.10 24.55 15.53
N TRP A 116 35.16 24.75 16.47
CA TRP A 116 34.10 25.74 16.34
C TRP A 116 34.64 27.18 16.42
N THR A 117 35.68 27.42 17.23
CA THR A 117 36.34 28.73 17.33
C THR A 117 37.49 28.92 16.35
N ASN A 118 37.74 27.97 15.45
CA ASN A 118 38.90 27.98 14.56
C ASN A 118 39.11 29.27 13.74
N PRO A 119 38.06 29.99 13.28
CA PRO A 119 38.25 31.27 12.60
C PRO A 119 39.03 32.33 13.39
N LEU A 120 39.05 32.24 14.74
CA LEU A 120 39.69 33.22 15.61
C LEU A 120 41.20 33.02 15.77
N HIS A 121 41.70 31.80 15.59
CA HIS A 121 43.06 31.44 16.00
C HIS A 121 43.81 30.51 15.02
N GLY A 122 43.11 29.83 14.11
CA GLY A 122 43.72 28.97 13.10
C GLY A 122 44.53 27.79 13.67
N LEU A 123 44.17 27.31 14.87
CA LEU A 123 44.94 26.26 15.59
C LEU A 123 44.65 24.86 15.04
N ILE A 124 43.48 24.65 14.43
CA ILE A 124 43.12 23.41 13.74
C ILE A 124 43.41 23.55 12.24
N TRP A 125 42.89 24.60 11.60
CA TRP A 125 43.11 24.88 10.17
C TRP A 125 43.59 26.32 9.97
N ARG A 126 44.72 26.49 9.29
CA ARG A 126 45.30 27.80 8.96
C ARG A 126 44.76 28.37 7.65
N SER A 127 44.44 27.50 6.69
CA SER A 127 43.83 27.91 5.43
C SER A 127 42.97 26.77 4.86
N VAL A 128 41.74 27.11 4.50
CA VAL A 128 40.77 26.20 3.88
C VAL A 128 40.40 26.78 2.52
N ARG A 129 40.53 26.00 1.46
CA ARG A 129 40.11 26.33 0.09
C ARG A 129 38.98 25.41 -0.32
N VAL A 130 38.10 25.87 -1.22
CA VAL A 130 37.14 24.98 -1.86
C VAL A 130 37.79 24.43 -3.12
N THR A 131 37.94 23.11 -3.20
CA THR A 131 38.46 22.43 -4.39
C THR A 131 37.33 21.66 -5.06
N ARG A 132 37.26 21.74 -6.38
CA ARG A 132 36.30 20.97 -7.18
C ARG A 132 36.94 19.63 -7.59
N VAL A 133 36.28 18.52 -7.28
CA VAL A 133 36.70 17.17 -7.67
C VAL A 133 35.58 16.55 -8.49
N GLY A 134 35.72 16.55 -9.82
CA GLY A 134 34.59 16.22 -10.71
C GLY A 134 33.45 17.24 -10.54
N ASP A 135 32.23 16.75 -10.27
CA ASP A 135 31.04 17.59 -10.04
C ASP A 135 30.82 17.97 -8.56
N THR A 136 31.64 17.47 -7.62
CA THR A 136 31.53 17.80 -6.19
C THR A 136 32.45 18.96 -5.80
N LEU A 137 31.96 19.82 -4.89
CA LEU A 137 32.79 20.79 -4.18
C LEU A 137 33.15 20.20 -2.82
N LEU A 138 34.43 20.23 -2.46
CA LEU A 138 34.94 19.73 -1.19
C LEU A 138 35.83 20.78 -0.53
N LEU A 139 35.92 20.75 0.80
CA LEU A 139 36.87 21.59 1.53
C LEU A 139 38.27 20.97 1.47
N ALA A 140 39.18 21.63 0.77
CA ALA A 140 40.60 21.29 0.78
C ALA A 140 41.34 22.10 1.84
N ILE A 141 41.84 21.42 2.86
CA ILE A 141 42.67 22.01 3.90
C ILE A 141 44.11 22.04 3.41
N THR A 142 44.62 23.22 3.04
CA THR A 142 45.98 23.38 2.50
C THR A 142 47.04 23.59 3.58
N ALA A 143 46.65 24.02 4.79
CA ALA A 143 47.56 24.16 5.93
C ALA A 143 46.88 23.78 7.25
N ARG A 144 47.42 22.76 7.92
CA ARG A 144 46.96 22.26 9.23
C ARG A 144 47.66 23.00 10.36
N GLY A 145 46.91 23.41 11.39
CA GLY A 145 47.46 24.07 12.57
C GLY A 145 48.12 23.07 13.55
N PRO A 146 48.84 23.56 14.57
CA PRO A 146 49.59 22.70 15.49
C PRO A 146 48.70 21.78 16.32
N TRP A 147 47.50 22.23 16.73
CA TRP A 147 46.59 21.41 17.54
C TRP A 147 46.02 20.23 16.75
N PHE A 148 45.85 20.36 15.44
CA PHE A 148 45.43 19.26 14.56
C PHE A 148 46.36 18.05 14.72
N TRP A 149 47.69 18.27 14.70
CA TRP A 149 48.66 17.19 14.82
C TRP A 149 48.69 16.56 16.22
N VAL A 150 48.50 17.37 17.27
CA VAL A 150 48.36 16.88 18.65
C VAL A 150 47.15 15.97 18.77
N PHE A 151 45.99 16.42 18.27
CA PHE A 151 44.78 15.62 18.29
C PHE A 151 44.88 14.37 17.42
N LEU A 152 45.55 14.45 16.26
CA LEU A 152 45.80 13.30 15.40
C LEU A 152 46.63 12.23 16.12
N ALA A 153 47.75 12.62 16.72
CA ALA A 153 48.59 11.70 17.49
C ALA A 153 47.81 11.05 18.65
N TYR A 154 47.05 11.87 19.39
CA TYR A 154 46.20 11.41 20.48
C TYR A 154 45.13 10.40 20.02
N SER A 155 44.38 10.74 18.97
CA SER A 155 43.27 9.91 18.49
C SER A 155 43.77 8.57 17.94
N TYR A 156 44.88 8.56 17.19
CA TYR A 156 45.49 7.32 16.70
C TYR A 156 46.10 6.48 17.84
N ALA A 157 46.67 7.09 18.88
CA ALA A 157 47.16 6.36 20.04
C ALA A 157 46.03 5.65 20.81
N LEU A 158 44.90 6.31 21.02
CA LEU A 158 43.70 5.71 21.60
C LEU A 158 43.15 4.57 20.75
N LEU A 159 43.07 4.80 19.45
CA LEU A 159 42.59 3.80 18.50
C LEU A 159 43.49 2.55 18.53
N LEU A 160 44.81 2.71 18.42
CA LEU A 160 45.79 1.63 18.53
C LEU A 160 45.68 0.88 19.85
N TRP A 161 45.51 1.61 20.96
CA TRP A 161 45.40 1.02 22.28
C TRP A 161 44.13 0.17 22.40
N GLY A 162 42.97 0.69 21.99
CA GLY A 162 41.70 -0.04 22.00
C GLY A 162 41.76 -1.30 21.14
N THR A 163 42.36 -1.18 19.95
CA THR A 163 42.56 -2.30 19.02
C THR A 163 43.49 -3.36 19.61
N GLY A 164 44.60 -2.95 20.22
CA GLY A 164 45.52 -3.87 20.91
C GLY A 164 44.88 -4.60 22.09
N VAL A 165 43.99 -3.93 22.84
CA VAL A 165 43.19 -4.56 23.92
C VAL A 165 42.25 -5.62 23.34
N MET A 166 41.56 -5.32 22.24
CA MET A 166 40.64 -6.25 21.60
C MET A 166 41.36 -7.44 20.96
N LEU A 167 42.47 -7.21 20.23
CA LEU A 167 43.30 -8.27 19.63
C LEU A 167 43.85 -9.22 20.70
N ARG A 168 44.41 -8.69 21.79
CA ARG A 168 44.87 -9.54 22.91
C ARG A 168 43.73 -10.36 23.49
N PHE A 169 42.54 -9.80 23.63
CA PHE A 169 41.38 -10.54 24.13
C PHE A 169 41.01 -11.71 23.21
N LEU A 170 41.02 -11.50 21.89
CA LEU A 170 40.70 -12.53 20.91
C LEU A 170 41.75 -13.65 20.85
N VAL A 171 43.03 -13.30 20.97
CA VAL A 171 44.14 -14.29 20.92
C VAL A 171 44.22 -15.12 22.22
N GLN A 172 43.84 -14.56 23.38
CA GLN A 172 44.01 -15.22 24.69
C GLN A 172 42.92 -16.24 25.07
N ARG A 173 41.79 -16.33 24.33
CA ARG A 173 40.68 -17.26 24.64
C ARG A 173 40.50 -18.32 23.55
N THR A 174 41.40 -19.29 23.50
CA THR A 174 41.42 -20.38 22.53
C THR A 174 40.26 -21.38 22.76
N ALA A 175 39.22 -21.25 21.94
CA ALA A 175 38.53 -22.38 21.33
C ALA A 175 38.29 -21.99 19.87
N PHE A 176 38.85 -22.74 18.93
CA PHE A 176 38.86 -22.49 17.48
C PHE A 176 37.47 -22.13 16.91
N VAL A 177 36.39 -22.59 17.55
CA VAL A 177 34.97 -22.31 17.21
C VAL A 177 34.55 -20.84 17.39
N ARG A 178 35.23 -20.04 18.23
CA ARG A 178 34.89 -18.62 18.48
C ARG A 178 35.66 -17.63 17.62
N TRP A 179 36.69 -18.07 16.91
CA TRP A 179 37.50 -17.17 16.08
C TRP A 179 36.69 -16.62 14.90
N SER A 180 35.89 -17.46 14.25
CA SER A 180 34.97 -17.05 13.17
C SER A 180 33.83 -16.13 13.65
N GLN A 181 33.49 -16.15 14.95
CA GLN A 181 32.39 -15.38 15.54
C GLN A 181 32.79 -13.96 15.99
N SER A 182 34.05 -13.56 15.82
CA SER A 182 34.54 -12.22 16.21
C SER A 182 35.37 -11.52 15.13
N MET A 183 35.53 -12.16 13.97
CA MET A 183 36.18 -11.54 12.80
C MET A 183 35.30 -10.45 12.18
N GLY A 184 33.97 -10.57 12.24
CA GLY A 184 33.05 -9.55 11.71
C GLY A 184 33.18 -8.22 12.45
N LEU A 185 33.24 -8.28 13.78
CA LEU A 185 33.51 -7.10 14.62
C LEU A 185 34.84 -6.43 14.25
N MET A 186 35.93 -7.20 14.17
CA MET A 186 37.26 -6.66 13.86
C MET A 186 37.36 -6.12 12.43
N GLY A 187 36.82 -6.84 11.44
CA GLY A 187 36.77 -6.42 10.04
C GLY A 187 36.01 -5.12 9.87
N GLY A 188 34.88 -4.95 10.57
CA GLY A 188 34.11 -3.72 10.53
C GLY A 188 34.79 -2.50 11.17
N LEU A 189 35.81 -2.72 12.00
CA LEU A 189 36.60 -1.67 12.64
C LEU A 189 37.89 -1.33 11.88
N LEU A 190 38.46 -2.28 11.14
CA LEU A 190 39.68 -2.07 10.35
C LEU A 190 39.41 -1.33 9.04
N LEU A 191 38.24 -1.52 8.42
CA LEU A 191 37.86 -0.86 7.18
C LEU A 191 37.90 0.68 7.26
N PRO A 192 37.26 1.33 8.27
CA PRO A 192 37.37 2.78 8.46
C PRO A 192 38.80 3.26 8.72
N TRP A 193 39.62 2.45 9.39
CA TRP A 193 41.03 2.79 9.66
C TRP A 193 41.86 2.92 8.39
N VAL A 194 41.69 1.97 7.47
CA VAL A 194 42.37 2.01 6.17
C VAL A 194 41.94 3.26 5.41
N GLY A 195 40.64 3.56 5.39
CA GLY A 195 40.12 4.79 4.77
C GLY A 195 40.72 6.06 5.38
N SER A 196 40.75 6.14 6.71
CA SER A 196 41.28 7.30 7.44
C SER A 196 42.77 7.50 7.20
N LEU A 197 43.56 6.42 7.19
CA LEU A 197 44.99 6.48 6.88
C LEU A 197 45.25 6.96 5.44
N LEU A 198 44.52 6.43 4.46
CA LEU A 198 44.64 6.85 3.06
C LEU A 198 44.28 8.33 2.86
N HIS A 199 43.29 8.83 3.60
CA HIS A 199 42.89 10.24 3.56
C HIS A 199 43.93 11.16 4.24
N VAL A 200 44.41 10.78 5.43
CA VAL A 200 45.42 11.58 6.18
C VAL A 200 46.74 11.69 5.41
N LEU A 201 47.17 10.60 4.75
CA LEU A 201 48.34 10.55 3.87
C LEU A 201 48.12 11.22 2.50
N ALA A 202 46.95 11.82 2.28
CA ALA A 202 46.55 12.49 1.04
C ALA A 202 46.66 11.60 -0.22
N VAL A 203 46.52 10.28 -0.06
CA VAL A 203 46.49 9.32 -1.18
C VAL A 203 45.17 9.42 -1.96
N THR A 204 44.09 9.78 -1.27
CA THR A 204 42.76 9.97 -1.84
C THR A 204 42.23 11.37 -1.52
N THR A 205 41.60 12.02 -2.51
CA THR A 205 41.03 13.37 -2.36
C THR A 205 39.69 13.36 -1.61
N VAL A 206 39.02 12.21 -1.60
CA VAL A 206 37.74 11.95 -0.93
C VAL A 206 38.03 11.13 0.33
N ASP A 207 37.44 11.49 1.47
CA ASP A 207 37.54 10.69 2.69
C ASP A 207 36.76 9.37 2.52
N LEU A 208 37.49 8.25 2.51
CA LEU A 208 36.93 6.91 2.40
C LEU A 208 36.42 6.35 3.74
N THR A 209 36.70 7.04 4.86
CA THR A 209 36.37 6.57 6.21
C THR A 209 34.86 6.36 6.40
N PRO A 210 33.97 7.29 5.99
CA PRO A 210 32.52 7.10 6.12
C PRO A 210 31.96 5.94 5.29
N PHE A 211 32.58 5.63 4.15
CA PHE A 211 32.26 4.44 3.36
C PHE A 211 32.72 3.15 4.06
N GLY A 212 33.90 3.19 4.69
CA GLY A 212 34.39 2.13 5.55
C GLY A 212 33.44 1.84 6.72
N PHE A 213 32.81 2.86 7.31
CA PHE A 213 31.79 2.68 8.35
C PHE A 213 30.51 2.03 7.82
N ALA A 214 30.10 2.30 6.58
CA ALA A 214 28.92 1.66 5.98
C ALA A 214 29.13 0.14 5.82
N LEU A 215 30.25 -0.25 5.20
CA LEU A 215 30.61 -1.67 5.04
C LEU A 215 30.91 -2.34 6.39
N GLY A 216 31.61 -1.64 7.28
CA GLY A 216 31.94 -2.15 8.59
C GLY A 216 30.73 -2.29 9.51
N GLY A 217 29.78 -1.36 9.45
CA GLY A 217 28.50 -1.44 10.15
C GLY A 217 27.70 -2.67 9.74
N LEU A 218 27.67 -3.04 8.45
CA LEU A 218 27.03 -4.28 7.98
C LEU A 218 27.71 -5.53 8.55
N LEU A 219 29.05 -5.56 8.56
CA LEU A 219 29.80 -6.69 9.15
C LEU A 219 29.53 -6.82 10.65
N VAL A 220 29.48 -5.70 11.38
CA VAL A 220 29.18 -5.68 12.81
C VAL A 220 27.72 -6.07 13.08
N ALA A 221 26.77 -5.61 12.27
CA ALA A 221 25.36 -6.00 12.36
C ALA A 221 25.16 -7.50 12.11
N TRP A 222 25.81 -8.02 11.08
CA TRP A 222 25.83 -9.46 10.78
C TRP A 222 26.45 -10.25 11.94
N ASP A 223 27.59 -9.81 12.46
CA ASP A 223 28.25 -10.48 13.59
C ASP A 223 27.35 -10.49 14.84
N ILE A 224 26.76 -9.36 15.22
CA ILE A 224 25.83 -9.24 16.36
C ILE A 224 24.63 -10.20 16.23
N SER A 225 24.05 -10.30 15.03
CA SER A 225 22.92 -11.21 14.77
C SER A 225 23.29 -12.69 14.92
N ARG A 226 24.55 -13.05 14.65
CA ARG A 226 25.03 -14.43 14.64
C ARG A 226 25.66 -14.86 15.97
N SER A 227 26.44 -13.99 16.60
CA SER A 227 27.32 -14.33 17.73
C SER A 227 26.71 -14.06 19.10
N ARG A 228 25.51 -13.46 19.18
CA ARG A 228 24.83 -13.06 20.42
C ARG A 228 25.78 -12.37 21.41
N LEU A 229 26.58 -11.43 20.89
CA LEU A 229 27.73 -10.74 21.48
C LEU A 229 27.57 -10.25 22.94
N PHE A 230 26.34 -10.12 23.45
CA PHE A 230 26.01 -9.62 24.78
C PHE A 230 25.41 -10.67 25.74
N GLU A 231 25.51 -11.97 25.43
CA GLU A 231 25.17 -13.10 26.33
C GLU A 231 26.42 -13.63 27.08
N VAL A 232 26.29 -14.12 28.32
CA VAL A 232 27.33 -14.08 29.39
C VAL A 232 28.18 -15.37 29.60
N MET A 233 29.51 -15.18 29.86
CA MET A 233 30.54 -15.99 30.62
C MET A 233 31.42 -17.08 29.92
N PRO A 234 32.61 -17.54 30.46
CA PRO A 234 33.10 -17.56 31.88
C PRO A 234 34.59 -17.18 32.20
N VAL A 235 34.89 -16.77 33.44
CA VAL A 235 36.25 -16.42 34.00
C VAL A 235 36.66 -17.32 35.19
N ALA A 236 35.94 -18.39 35.52
CA ALA A 236 35.98 -18.97 36.88
C ALA A 236 37.00 -20.10 37.20
N HIS A 237 38.07 -20.35 36.42
CA HIS A 237 38.80 -21.64 36.59
C HIS A 237 39.79 -21.73 37.78
N ARG A 238 40.38 -20.63 38.28
CA ARG A 238 41.44 -20.71 39.34
C ARG A 238 40.95 -20.52 40.77
N THR A 239 39.77 -19.92 40.97
CA THR A 239 39.19 -19.75 42.32
C THR A 239 38.47 -21.02 42.78
N VAL A 240 38.13 -21.91 41.83
CA VAL A 240 37.41 -23.16 42.07
C VAL A 240 38.31 -24.14 42.85
N TRP A 241 39.54 -24.43 42.41
CA TRP A 241 40.41 -25.46 43.03
C TRP A 241 40.64 -25.31 44.55
N ALA A 242 40.84 -24.09 45.05
CA ALA A 242 41.13 -23.84 46.46
C ALA A 242 39.87 -23.67 47.35
N ARG A 243 38.69 -23.55 46.74
CA ARG A 243 37.39 -23.40 47.44
C ARG A 243 36.42 -24.55 47.16
N MET A 244 36.85 -25.56 46.41
CA MET A 244 36.05 -26.75 46.15
C MET A 244 35.82 -27.49 47.47
N ARG A 245 34.55 -27.79 47.73
CA ARG A 245 34.11 -28.62 48.86
C ARG A 245 34.41 -30.10 48.63
N ASP A 246 34.59 -30.49 47.37
CA ASP A 246 34.78 -31.87 46.96
C ASP A 246 36.22 -32.29 47.18
N ALA A 247 36.40 -33.48 47.73
CA ALA A 247 37.71 -34.05 47.97
C ALA A 247 38.30 -34.57 46.67
N MET A 248 39.48 -34.07 46.29
CA MET A 248 40.20 -34.51 45.10
C MET A 248 41.57 -35.09 45.46
N LEU A 249 41.86 -36.29 44.96
CA LEU A 249 43.14 -36.98 45.09
C LEU A 249 43.70 -37.31 43.71
N LEU A 250 44.97 -36.99 43.48
CA LEU A 250 45.70 -37.36 42.27
C LEU A 250 46.64 -38.53 42.59
N LEU A 251 46.59 -39.59 41.80
CA LEU A 251 47.45 -40.76 41.93
C LEU A 251 48.36 -40.93 40.71
N ASP A 252 49.58 -41.44 40.91
CA ASP A 252 50.49 -41.86 39.84
C ASP A 252 50.15 -43.27 39.29
N ALA A 253 50.94 -43.74 38.32
CA ALA A 253 50.81 -45.07 37.73
C ALA A 253 51.04 -46.23 38.72
N GLN A 254 51.63 -45.96 39.88
CA GLN A 254 51.87 -46.91 40.98
C GLN A 254 50.87 -46.72 42.14
N HIS A 255 49.81 -45.94 41.92
CA HIS A 255 48.76 -45.61 42.89
C HIS A 255 49.29 -44.88 44.14
N ARG A 256 50.36 -44.10 44.01
CA ARG A 256 50.85 -43.19 45.03
C ARG A 256 50.20 -41.83 44.90
N VAL A 257 49.95 -41.17 46.02
CA VAL A 257 49.29 -39.88 46.04
C VAL A 257 50.28 -38.79 45.59
N VAL A 258 50.01 -38.19 44.43
CA VAL A 258 50.82 -37.11 43.83
C VAL A 258 50.41 -35.76 44.38
N ASP A 259 49.10 -35.53 44.56
CA ASP A 259 48.57 -34.25 45.02
C ASP A 259 47.17 -34.43 45.64
N VAL A 260 46.83 -33.56 46.59
CA VAL A 260 45.53 -33.55 47.28
C VAL A 260 45.06 -32.13 47.57
N ASN A 261 43.76 -31.88 47.39
CA ASN A 261 43.18 -30.60 47.78
C ASN A 261 42.82 -30.57 49.30
N PRO A 262 42.59 -29.39 49.90
CA PRO A 262 42.31 -29.31 51.35
C PRO A 262 41.08 -30.10 51.81
N ALA A 263 40.07 -30.23 50.96
CA ALA A 263 38.87 -31.03 51.25
C ALA A 263 39.17 -32.54 51.32
N ALA A 264 40.04 -33.04 50.45
CA ALA A 264 40.52 -34.43 50.51
C ALA A 264 41.32 -34.71 51.78
N LEU A 265 42.18 -33.77 52.17
CA LEU A 265 42.98 -33.89 53.39
C LEU A 265 42.09 -33.95 54.65
N ALA A 266 41.01 -33.17 54.67
CA ALA A 266 40.04 -33.20 55.78
C ALA A 266 39.31 -34.55 55.91
N LEU A 267 39.07 -35.27 54.80
CA LEU A 267 38.44 -36.59 54.83
C LEU A 267 39.34 -37.69 55.39
N PHE A 268 40.66 -37.59 55.20
CA PHE A 268 41.64 -38.52 55.76
C PHE A 268 41.79 -38.43 57.29
N GLY A 269 41.21 -37.40 57.94
CA GLY A 269 41.14 -37.31 59.39
C GLY A 269 42.50 -37.21 60.10
N ALA A 270 42.56 -37.71 61.33
CA ALA A 270 43.79 -37.84 62.10
C ALA A 270 44.47 -39.20 61.84
N GLY A 271 45.80 -39.22 61.72
CA GLY A 271 46.57 -40.45 61.59
C GLY A 271 46.49 -41.34 62.83
N ALA A 272 47.10 -42.53 62.78
CA ALA A 272 47.10 -43.52 63.88
C ALA A 272 47.57 -42.97 65.24
N ASP A 273 48.29 -41.84 65.23
CA ASP A 273 48.87 -41.18 66.40
C ASP A 273 48.01 -40.00 66.92
N GLY A 274 46.80 -39.79 66.38
CA GLY A 274 45.87 -38.74 66.79
C GLY A 274 46.19 -37.32 66.30
N ARG A 275 47.18 -37.15 65.41
CA ARG A 275 47.49 -35.87 64.73
C ARG A 275 46.80 -35.77 63.37
N ALA A 276 46.30 -34.57 63.03
CA ALA A 276 45.76 -34.27 61.70
C ALA A 276 46.87 -34.41 60.63
N LEU A 277 46.57 -35.17 59.57
CA LEU A 277 47.50 -35.39 58.47
C LEU A 277 47.69 -34.09 57.67
N THR A 278 48.95 -33.74 57.38
CA THR A 278 49.30 -32.63 56.49
C THR A 278 49.51 -33.13 55.06
N THR A 279 49.51 -32.23 54.07
CA THR A 279 49.76 -32.60 52.67
C THR A 279 51.10 -33.33 52.49
N ALA A 280 52.11 -33.00 53.30
CA ALA A 280 53.41 -33.66 53.28
C ALA A 280 53.39 -35.11 53.81
N ASP A 281 52.40 -35.46 54.64
CA ASP A 281 52.28 -36.80 55.21
C ASP A 281 51.62 -37.80 54.24
N VAL A 282 50.84 -37.28 53.29
CA VAL A 282 50.03 -38.07 52.36
C VAL A 282 50.68 -38.17 50.97
N ILE A 283 51.41 -37.14 50.54
CA ILE A 283 52.13 -37.13 49.25
C ILE A 283 53.22 -38.21 49.21
N ASP A 284 53.40 -38.82 48.03
CA ASP A 284 54.34 -39.90 47.72
C ASP A 284 54.12 -41.23 48.45
N GLN A 285 53.07 -41.33 49.27
CA GLN A 285 52.66 -42.59 49.89
C GLN A 285 51.75 -43.41 48.95
N PRO A 286 51.92 -44.74 48.85
CA PRO A 286 50.95 -45.61 48.20
C PRO A 286 49.59 -45.54 48.90
N LEU A 287 48.50 -45.40 48.15
CA LEU A 287 47.14 -45.31 48.72
C LEU A 287 46.80 -46.50 49.63
N ALA A 288 47.37 -47.68 49.37
CA ALA A 288 47.20 -48.90 50.17
C ALA A 288 47.89 -48.88 51.54
N GLN A 289 48.87 -48.00 51.76
CA GLN A 289 49.65 -47.95 53.01
C GLN A 289 49.09 -46.95 54.03
N LEU A 290 48.14 -46.09 53.64
CA LEU A 290 47.59 -45.01 54.48
C LEU A 290 46.64 -45.48 55.60
N ARG A 291 46.41 -46.80 55.79
CA ARG A 291 45.61 -47.44 56.87
C ARG A 291 44.39 -46.61 57.35
N HIS A 292 43.55 -46.14 56.41
CA HIS A 292 42.35 -45.36 56.71
C HIS A 292 41.11 -45.99 56.04
N PRO A 293 39.89 -45.95 56.64
CA PRO A 293 38.66 -46.49 56.04
C PRO A 293 38.39 -45.98 54.62
N LEU A 294 38.78 -44.74 54.32
CA LEU A 294 38.72 -44.17 52.96
C LEU A 294 39.65 -44.88 51.99
N SER A 295 40.88 -45.22 52.38
CA SER A 295 41.79 -45.95 51.48
C SER A 295 41.23 -47.32 51.10
N GLU A 296 40.60 -48.03 52.04
CA GLU A 296 39.96 -49.33 51.79
C GLU A 296 38.73 -49.23 50.87
N ALA A 297 37.90 -48.20 51.03
CA ALA A 297 36.73 -47.97 50.17
C ALA A 297 37.11 -47.54 48.73
N LEU A 298 38.25 -46.86 48.57
CA LEU A 298 38.72 -46.33 47.28
C LEU A 298 39.49 -47.37 46.45
N LEU A 299 40.31 -48.22 47.09
CA LEU A 299 41.18 -49.21 46.43
C LEU A 299 40.50 -50.11 45.37
N PRO A 300 39.27 -50.63 45.57
CA PRO A 300 38.60 -51.46 44.58
C PRO A 300 38.29 -50.73 43.27
N HIS A 301 38.13 -49.41 43.33
CA HIS A 301 37.65 -48.58 42.22
C HIS A 301 38.78 -48.01 41.34
N VAL A 302 40.05 -48.23 41.73
CA VAL A 302 41.24 -47.69 41.03
C VAL A 302 41.81 -48.66 39.97
N ARG A 303 41.17 -49.82 39.75
CA ARG A 303 41.68 -50.88 38.85
C ARG A 303 41.12 -50.86 37.42
N GLY A 304 40.36 -49.83 37.00
CA GLY A 304 39.66 -49.81 35.70
C GLY A 304 39.54 -48.44 35.01
N GLN A 305 39.02 -48.46 33.77
CA GLN A 305 38.60 -47.25 33.03
C GLN A 305 37.51 -46.48 33.80
N TYR A 306 37.30 -45.21 33.43
CA TYR A 306 36.33 -44.26 34.00
C TYR A 306 35.21 -44.95 34.81
N SER A 307 35.29 -44.83 36.13
CA SER A 307 34.36 -45.49 37.06
C SER A 307 33.71 -44.45 37.94
N SER A 308 32.39 -44.46 38.01
CA SER A 308 31.60 -43.70 38.96
C SER A 308 30.91 -44.66 39.92
N ALA A 309 31.14 -44.52 41.21
CA ALA A 309 30.53 -45.35 42.23
C ALA A 309 30.03 -44.48 43.38
N ARG A 310 28.93 -44.87 44.00
CA ARG A 310 28.42 -44.19 45.19
C ARG A 310 28.88 -44.98 46.43
N ILE A 311 29.57 -44.30 47.33
CA ILE A 311 30.12 -44.91 48.55
C ILE A 311 29.54 -44.21 49.78
N THR A 312 29.14 -45.00 50.77
CA THR A 312 28.70 -44.48 52.07
C THR A 312 29.83 -44.66 53.07
N LEU A 313 30.26 -43.56 53.68
CA LEU A 313 31.31 -43.55 54.69
C LEU A 313 30.72 -43.13 56.03
N ASN A 314 30.98 -43.94 57.05
CA ASN A 314 30.60 -43.62 58.43
C ASN A 314 31.70 -42.75 59.04
N HIS A 315 31.36 -41.54 59.45
CA HIS A 315 32.28 -40.63 60.11
C HIS A 315 31.71 -40.27 61.49
N GLY A 316 32.16 -40.99 62.53
CA GLY A 316 31.51 -40.96 63.84
C GLY A 316 30.10 -41.58 63.81
N ASP A 317 29.13 -40.95 64.48
CA ASP A 317 27.73 -41.41 64.60
C ASP A 317 26.84 -41.09 63.37
N ALA A 318 27.39 -40.48 62.30
CA ALA A 318 26.61 -40.09 61.12
C ALA A 318 27.14 -40.76 59.83
N ALA A 319 26.23 -41.42 59.11
CA ALA A 319 26.50 -41.94 57.77
C ALA A 319 26.42 -40.82 56.73
N ARG A 320 27.49 -40.61 55.96
CA ARG A 320 27.53 -39.65 54.85
C ARG A 320 27.65 -40.37 53.51
N ALA A 321 26.93 -39.88 52.51
CA ALA A 321 26.94 -40.44 51.17
C ALA A 321 27.83 -39.61 50.25
N TYR A 322 28.79 -40.26 49.60
CA TYR A 322 29.71 -39.64 48.65
C TYR A 322 29.56 -40.28 47.27
N GLU A 323 29.63 -39.45 46.23
CA GLU A 323 29.76 -39.91 44.86
C GLU A 323 31.23 -39.85 44.46
N LEU A 324 31.82 -41.02 44.19
CA LEU A 324 33.21 -41.20 43.77
C LEU A 324 33.27 -41.26 42.24
N GLN A 325 34.10 -40.41 41.64
CA GLN A 325 34.47 -40.49 40.24
C GLN A 325 35.98 -40.72 40.10
N VAL A 326 36.34 -41.74 39.33
CA VAL A 326 37.73 -42.11 39.04
C VAL A 326 37.97 -41.90 37.54
N SER A 327 38.90 -41.00 37.21
CA SER A 327 39.23 -40.63 35.83
C SER A 327 40.72 -40.90 35.55
N PRO A 328 41.08 -41.85 34.68
CA PRO A 328 42.48 -42.04 34.27
C PRO A 328 42.94 -40.89 33.37
N PHE A 329 44.18 -40.44 33.54
CA PHE A 329 44.83 -39.52 32.60
C PHE A 329 46.07 -40.16 31.98
N ALA A 330 46.18 -40.03 30.66
CA ALA A 330 47.21 -40.67 29.86
C ALA A 330 48.12 -39.65 29.17
N ASN A 331 49.36 -40.04 28.88
CA ASN A 331 50.27 -39.24 28.09
C ASN A 331 49.87 -39.23 26.59
N ARG A 332 50.61 -38.50 25.74
CA ARG A 332 50.36 -38.41 24.28
C ARG A 332 50.43 -39.74 23.53
N LEU A 333 50.99 -40.80 24.14
CA LEU A 333 51.08 -42.16 23.61
C LEU A 333 49.99 -43.10 24.18
N GLN A 334 48.93 -42.55 24.79
CA GLN A 334 47.80 -43.28 25.40
C GLN A 334 48.17 -44.24 26.55
N GLN A 335 49.35 -44.12 27.13
CA GLN A 335 49.70 -44.83 28.35
C GLN A 335 49.14 -44.08 29.57
N VAL A 336 48.36 -44.77 30.40
CA VAL A 336 47.82 -44.20 31.65
C VAL A 336 48.97 -43.86 32.58
N THR A 337 49.13 -42.57 32.88
CA THR A 337 50.18 -42.04 33.75
C THR A 337 49.72 -41.85 35.19
N GLY A 338 48.41 -41.98 35.45
CA GLY A 338 47.83 -41.84 36.78
C GLY A 338 46.30 -41.77 36.76
N HIS A 339 45.71 -41.59 37.94
CA HIS A 339 44.25 -41.50 38.15
C HIS A 339 43.89 -40.28 38.97
N LEU A 340 42.84 -39.56 38.59
CA LEU A 340 42.22 -38.52 39.39
C LEU A 340 40.97 -39.09 40.06
N LEU A 341 40.90 -39.01 41.38
CA LEU A 341 39.74 -39.39 42.18
C LEU A 341 39.08 -38.13 42.71
N VAL A 342 37.76 -38.04 42.55
CA VAL A 342 36.93 -36.94 43.06
C VAL A 342 35.81 -37.54 43.89
N LEU A 343 35.67 -37.09 45.14
CA LEU A 343 34.56 -37.43 46.02
C LEU A 343 33.68 -36.20 46.27
N HIS A 344 32.42 -36.29 45.87
CA HIS A 344 31.40 -35.27 46.09
C HIS A 344 30.48 -35.68 47.25
N ASP A 345 30.35 -34.84 48.30
CA ASP A 345 29.41 -35.09 49.40
C ASP A 345 27.98 -34.81 48.92
N VAL A 346 27.21 -35.87 48.70
CA VAL A 346 25.83 -35.82 48.22
C VAL A 346 24.83 -36.05 49.35
N THR A 347 25.22 -35.94 50.61
CA THR A 347 24.34 -36.30 51.74
C THR A 347 23.10 -35.40 51.81
N GLU A 348 23.27 -34.08 51.81
CA GLU A 348 22.15 -33.12 51.77
C GLU A 348 21.42 -33.15 50.43
N GLN A 349 22.14 -33.34 49.32
CA GLN A 349 21.54 -33.42 47.98
C GLN A 349 20.65 -34.66 47.84
N THR A 350 21.02 -35.81 48.39
CA THR A 350 20.21 -37.04 48.29
C THR A 350 18.94 -36.92 49.13
N ALA A 351 19.02 -36.29 50.31
CA ALA A 351 17.86 -35.96 51.14
C ALA A 351 16.96 -34.88 50.50
N ALA A 352 17.55 -33.85 49.91
CA ALA A 352 16.83 -32.80 49.19
C ALA A 352 16.24 -33.31 47.87
N GLU A 353 16.90 -34.21 47.14
CA GLU A 353 16.38 -34.82 45.91
C GLU A 353 15.21 -35.75 46.20
N THR A 354 15.20 -36.47 47.32
CA THR A 354 14.05 -37.30 47.69
C THR A 354 12.85 -36.45 48.10
N ALA A 355 13.07 -35.39 48.88
CA ALA A 355 12.01 -34.42 49.22
C ALA A 355 11.52 -33.64 47.98
N LEU A 356 12.44 -33.19 47.13
CA LEU A 356 12.13 -32.48 45.89
C LEU A 356 11.47 -33.39 44.86
N ARG A 357 11.81 -34.69 44.77
CA ARG A 357 11.08 -35.64 43.93
C ARG A 357 9.64 -35.81 44.38
N ALA A 358 9.39 -35.92 45.69
CA ALA A 358 8.02 -35.97 46.20
C ALA A 358 7.24 -34.67 45.89
N GLN A 359 7.86 -33.51 46.09
CA GLN A 359 7.27 -32.20 45.76
C GLN A 359 7.09 -32.00 44.25
N LYS A 360 8.05 -32.46 43.44
CA LYS A 360 8.03 -32.42 41.97
C LYS A 360 7.00 -33.36 41.41
N GLN A 361 6.78 -34.54 41.99
CA GLN A 361 5.70 -35.44 41.60
C GLN A 361 4.33 -34.78 41.83
N LEU A 362 4.17 -34.10 42.97
CA LEU A 362 2.97 -33.35 43.30
C LEU A 362 2.78 -32.16 42.34
N TYR A 363 3.87 -31.44 42.03
CA TYR A 363 3.87 -30.33 41.06
C TYR A 363 3.65 -30.79 39.60
N GLU A 364 4.22 -31.91 39.18
CA GLU A 364 4.05 -32.50 37.85
C GLU A 364 2.62 -33.00 37.66
N ASN A 365 2.01 -33.57 38.69
CA ASN A 365 0.58 -33.89 38.70
C ASN A 365 -0.27 -32.61 38.58
N LEU A 366 0.10 -31.52 39.26
CA LEU A 366 -0.59 -30.22 39.17
C LEU A 366 -0.42 -29.53 37.81
N VAL A 367 0.75 -29.63 37.18
CA VAL A 367 1.03 -29.08 35.83
C VAL A 367 0.35 -29.90 34.73
N ALA A 368 0.33 -31.23 34.87
CA ALA A 368 -0.36 -32.12 33.93
C ALA A 368 -1.89 -31.95 33.97
N LEU A 369 -2.45 -31.60 35.13
CA LEU A 369 -3.85 -31.20 35.31
C LEU A 369 -4.19 -29.92 34.54
N ALA A 370 -3.27 -28.93 34.51
CA ALA A 370 -3.46 -27.70 33.73
C ALA A 370 -3.42 -27.94 32.21
N SER A 371 -2.68 -28.95 31.73
CA SER A 371 -2.56 -29.26 30.30
C SER A 371 -3.63 -30.20 29.74
N THR A 372 -4.47 -30.81 30.60
CA THR A 372 -5.51 -31.79 30.19
C THR A 372 -6.94 -31.26 30.27
N ALA A 373 -7.10 -29.95 30.50
CA ALA A 373 -8.37 -29.26 30.69
C ALA A 373 -9.41 -29.39 29.55
N ALA A 374 -9.06 -30.01 28.42
CA ALA A 374 -9.95 -30.21 27.28
C ALA A 374 -10.82 -31.48 27.38
N ASP A 375 -10.40 -32.51 28.12
CA ASP A 375 -11.16 -33.77 28.25
C ASP A 375 -11.70 -33.95 29.67
N ARG A 376 -13.02 -33.91 29.77
CA ARG A 376 -13.76 -34.09 31.02
C ARG A 376 -13.44 -35.45 31.66
N GLY A 377 -13.28 -36.52 30.88
CA GLY A 377 -12.94 -37.85 31.40
C GLY A 377 -11.55 -37.91 32.03
N ALA A 378 -10.57 -37.27 31.38
CA ALA A 378 -9.19 -37.18 31.87
C ALA A 378 -9.09 -36.36 33.17
N LEU A 379 -9.85 -35.26 33.27
CA LEU A 379 -9.91 -34.44 34.49
C LEU A 379 -10.42 -35.25 35.70
N TYR A 380 -11.50 -36.04 35.53
CA TYR A 380 -12.05 -36.87 36.60
C TYR A 380 -11.06 -37.96 37.06
N ALA A 381 -10.40 -38.66 36.12
CA ALA A 381 -9.41 -39.68 36.45
C ALA A 381 -8.22 -39.10 37.24
N ARG A 382 -7.78 -37.89 36.91
CA ARG A 382 -6.67 -37.23 37.61
C ARG A 382 -7.04 -36.66 38.98
N LEU A 383 -8.28 -36.17 39.15
CA LEU A 383 -8.79 -35.81 40.47
C LEU A 383 -8.82 -37.03 41.40
N GLN A 384 -9.17 -38.22 40.88
CA GLN A 384 -9.10 -39.47 41.64
C GLN A 384 -7.67 -39.83 42.07
N ASP A 385 -6.67 -39.71 41.19
CA ASP A 385 -5.27 -39.96 41.54
C ASP A 385 -4.76 -39.01 42.64
N THR A 386 -5.19 -37.74 42.57
CA THR A 386 -4.87 -36.72 43.58
C THR A 386 -5.49 -37.09 44.93
N LEU A 387 -6.74 -37.54 44.95
CA LEU A 387 -7.42 -38.05 46.15
C LEU A 387 -6.72 -39.27 46.74
N ARG A 388 -6.26 -40.23 45.92
CA ARG A 388 -5.50 -41.41 46.40
C ARG A 388 -4.17 -41.02 47.04
N THR A 389 -3.50 -40.02 46.49
CA THR A 389 -2.23 -39.52 47.03
C THR A 389 -2.44 -38.88 48.40
N LEU A 390 -3.49 -38.06 48.53
CA LEU A 390 -3.88 -37.47 49.82
C LEU A 390 -4.28 -38.55 50.84
N GLN A 391 -5.02 -39.56 50.39
CA GLN A 391 -5.38 -40.72 51.21
C GLN A 391 -4.12 -41.42 51.76
N ALA A 392 -3.13 -41.70 50.91
CA ALA A 392 -1.88 -42.35 51.33
C ALA A 392 -1.03 -41.49 52.28
N GLN A 393 -1.01 -40.17 52.11
CA GLN A 393 -0.24 -39.27 52.97
C GLN A 393 -0.91 -38.97 54.31
N THR A 394 -2.24 -38.97 54.35
CA THR A 394 -3.02 -38.72 55.57
C THR A 394 -3.36 -40.00 56.31
N GLY A 395 -3.16 -41.19 55.72
CA GLY A 395 -3.59 -42.46 56.29
C GLY A 395 -5.11 -42.66 56.30
N ALA A 396 -5.89 -41.78 55.64
CA ALA A 396 -7.34 -41.88 55.59
C ALA A 396 -7.83 -43.20 54.98
N THR A 397 -8.96 -43.73 55.48
CA THR A 397 -9.59 -44.95 54.94
C THR A 397 -10.28 -44.68 53.60
N CYS A 398 -10.81 -43.46 53.40
CA CYS A 398 -11.46 -43.06 52.16
C CYS A 398 -11.35 -41.53 51.94
N GLY A 399 -11.26 -41.10 50.68
CA GLY A 399 -11.33 -39.69 50.29
C GLY A 399 -12.42 -39.44 49.24
N CYS A 400 -13.11 -38.31 49.37
CA CYS A 400 -14.18 -37.88 48.47
C CYS A 400 -14.05 -36.39 48.14
N LEU A 401 -14.28 -36.02 46.89
CA LEU A 401 -14.39 -34.64 46.43
C LEU A 401 -15.83 -34.40 45.98
N TYR A 402 -16.48 -33.42 46.58
CA TYR A 402 -17.84 -33.01 46.27
C TYR A 402 -17.80 -31.65 45.56
N LEU A 403 -18.37 -31.54 44.36
CA LEU A 403 -18.31 -30.36 43.49
C LEU A 403 -19.70 -29.77 43.26
N LEU A 404 -19.79 -28.45 43.36
CA LEU A 404 -21.00 -27.66 43.10
C LEU A 404 -20.95 -27.10 41.68
N HIS A 405 -21.95 -27.40 40.84
CA HIS A 405 -22.06 -26.84 39.49
C HIS A 405 -23.01 -25.64 39.45
N GLU A 406 -22.71 -24.63 38.63
CA GLU A 406 -23.52 -23.41 38.48
C GLU A 406 -24.97 -23.66 38.01
N ALA A 407 -25.23 -24.81 37.37
CA ALA A 407 -26.57 -25.22 36.92
C ALA A 407 -27.37 -26.01 37.98
N GLY A 408 -26.90 -26.08 39.23
CA GLY A 408 -27.58 -26.81 40.31
C GLY A 408 -27.42 -28.34 40.27
N ARG A 409 -26.53 -28.87 39.43
CA ARG A 409 -26.13 -30.30 39.44
C ARG A 409 -24.93 -30.50 40.36
N GLU A 410 -25.02 -31.44 41.28
CA GLU A 410 -23.95 -31.77 42.23
C GLU A 410 -23.20 -33.02 41.72
N THR A 411 -21.87 -33.07 41.84
CA THR A 411 -21.08 -34.26 41.46
C THR A 411 -20.12 -34.66 42.57
N ALA A 412 -19.96 -35.97 42.79
CA ALA A 412 -19.04 -36.52 43.78
C ALA A 412 -18.02 -37.46 43.12
N VAL A 413 -16.75 -37.37 43.55
CA VAL A 413 -15.63 -38.16 43.05
C VAL A 413 -14.96 -38.86 44.23
N PHE A 414 -14.87 -40.19 44.21
CA PHE A 414 -14.27 -40.98 45.29
C PHE A 414 -12.87 -41.48 44.94
N SER A 415 -12.00 -41.66 45.94
CA SER A 415 -10.64 -42.17 45.78
C SER A 415 -10.59 -43.63 45.31
N GLN A 416 -11.61 -44.42 45.67
CA GLN A 416 -11.85 -45.78 45.18
C GLN A 416 -13.20 -45.85 44.45
N PRO A 417 -13.26 -46.37 43.21
CA PRO A 417 -14.50 -46.43 42.43
C PRO A 417 -15.56 -47.37 43.02
N ASP A 418 -15.15 -48.46 43.70
CA ASP A 418 -16.07 -49.42 44.32
C ASP A 418 -16.67 -48.92 45.65
N ALA A 419 -16.19 -47.79 46.18
CA ALA A 419 -16.74 -47.16 47.38
C ALA A 419 -17.95 -46.25 47.08
N ALA A 420 -18.28 -46.02 45.80
CA ALA A 420 -19.45 -45.27 45.39
C ALA A 420 -20.67 -46.20 45.29
N PRO A 421 -21.81 -45.90 45.95
CA PRO A 421 -23.03 -46.68 45.73
C PRO A 421 -23.49 -46.50 44.27
N GLN A 422 -23.74 -47.62 43.59
CA GLN A 422 -24.12 -47.59 42.18
C GLN A 422 -25.45 -46.82 41.97
N GLY A 423 -25.43 -45.80 41.11
CA GLY A 423 -26.64 -45.18 40.56
C GLY A 423 -27.32 -44.08 41.39
N THR A 424 -26.67 -43.50 42.41
CA THR A 424 -27.28 -42.44 43.23
C THR A 424 -26.81 -41.03 42.83
N ASP A 425 -27.76 -40.09 42.76
CA ASP A 425 -27.52 -38.66 42.58
C ASP A 425 -26.65 -38.12 43.73
N ALA A 426 -25.64 -37.29 43.46
CA ALA A 426 -24.64 -36.90 44.45
C ALA A 426 -25.24 -36.18 45.67
N ALA A 427 -26.42 -35.56 45.48
CA ALA A 427 -27.23 -34.93 46.52
C ALA A 427 -27.84 -35.92 47.53
N ALA A 428 -28.03 -37.19 47.15
CA ALA A 428 -28.61 -38.22 48.02
C ALA A 428 -27.58 -38.94 48.90
N LEU A 429 -26.28 -38.73 48.64
CA LEU A 429 -25.17 -39.41 49.32
C LEU A 429 -24.78 -38.78 50.66
N PHE A 430 -25.17 -37.52 50.92
CA PHE A 430 -24.67 -36.73 52.04
C PHE A 430 -25.78 -35.89 52.71
N HIS A 431 -25.70 -35.73 54.03
CA HIS A 431 -26.67 -34.93 54.80
C HIS A 431 -26.46 -33.42 54.54
N ARG A 432 -27.46 -32.75 53.95
CA ARG A 432 -27.42 -31.33 53.52
C ARG A 432 -26.98 -30.34 54.61
N PRO A 433 -27.48 -30.39 55.86
CA PRO A 433 -27.04 -29.48 56.91
C PRO A 433 -25.54 -29.52 57.23
N PHE A 434 -24.88 -30.69 57.11
CA PHE A 434 -23.44 -30.80 57.34
C PHE A 434 -22.64 -30.17 56.20
N LEU A 435 -23.02 -30.49 54.94
CA LEU A 435 -22.40 -29.90 53.74
C LEU A 435 -22.56 -28.37 53.73
N GLU A 436 -23.75 -27.87 54.02
CA GLU A 436 -24.03 -26.43 54.08
C GLU A 436 -23.25 -25.73 55.21
N ALA A 437 -23.12 -26.35 56.37
CA ALA A 437 -22.32 -25.82 57.47
C ALA A 437 -20.83 -25.78 57.12
N ALA A 438 -20.31 -26.83 56.48
CA ALA A 438 -18.91 -26.91 56.05
C ALA A 438 -18.58 -25.95 54.90
N LEU A 439 -19.52 -25.68 53.98
CA LEU A 439 -19.35 -24.70 52.90
C LEU A 439 -19.38 -23.24 53.39
N ARG A 440 -20.09 -22.96 54.49
CA ARG A 440 -20.17 -21.60 55.07
C ARG A 440 -18.91 -21.19 55.85
N GLN A 441 -18.12 -22.16 56.33
CA GLN A 441 -16.90 -21.88 57.09
C GLN A 441 -15.67 -21.87 56.17
N PRO A 442 -14.74 -20.89 56.31
CA PRO A 442 -13.51 -20.83 55.52
C PRO A 442 -12.46 -21.90 55.89
N ASP A 443 -12.53 -22.42 57.12
CA ASP A 443 -11.52 -23.30 57.70
C ASP A 443 -11.89 -24.77 57.63
N VAL A 444 -10.89 -25.64 57.76
CA VAL A 444 -11.07 -27.09 57.80
C VAL A 444 -11.86 -27.46 59.04
N ARG A 445 -12.94 -28.24 58.86
CA ARG A 445 -13.74 -28.79 59.94
C ARG A 445 -13.27 -30.21 60.25
N LEU A 446 -12.87 -30.44 61.49
CA LEU A 446 -12.49 -31.73 62.03
C LEU A 446 -13.60 -32.27 62.94
N ILE A 447 -14.05 -33.49 62.67
CA ILE A 447 -14.95 -34.24 63.55
C ILE A 447 -14.13 -35.36 64.17
N ALA A 448 -13.92 -35.29 65.48
CA ALA A 448 -13.15 -36.27 66.23
C ALA A 448 -13.89 -37.61 66.37
N ASP A 449 -15.20 -37.60 66.65
CA ASP A 449 -16.02 -38.80 66.61
C ASP A 449 -17.41 -38.48 66.04
N VAL A 450 -17.77 -39.12 64.92
CA VAL A 450 -19.07 -38.96 64.27
C VAL A 450 -20.25 -39.43 65.10
N HIS A 451 -20.04 -40.32 66.07
CA HIS A 451 -21.10 -40.74 66.99
C HIS A 451 -21.31 -39.79 68.16
N ALA A 452 -20.35 -38.89 68.41
CA ALA A 452 -20.40 -37.91 69.49
C ALA A 452 -20.78 -36.49 69.01
N ASP A 453 -20.66 -36.20 67.71
CA ASP A 453 -21.03 -34.91 67.14
C ASP A 453 -22.54 -34.87 66.80
N ALA A 454 -23.30 -34.06 67.54
CA ALA A 454 -24.75 -33.90 67.36
C ALA A 454 -25.14 -33.30 65.98
N ALA A 455 -24.20 -32.68 65.26
CA ALA A 455 -24.43 -32.17 63.91
C ALA A 455 -24.22 -33.25 62.83
N TRP A 456 -23.78 -34.45 63.20
CA TRP A 456 -23.55 -35.57 62.29
C TRP A 456 -24.71 -36.58 62.34
N GLN A 457 -25.31 -36.86 61.19
CA GLN A 457 -26.29 -37.95 61.02
C GLN A 457 -25.83 -38.87 59.89
N PRO A 458 -25.85 -40.21 60.09
CA PRO A 458 -25.35 -41.15 59.09
C PRO A 458 -26.21 -41.13 57.82
N ALA A 459 -25.57 -40.92 56.67
CA ALA A 459 -26.20 -41.09 55.36
C ALA A 459 -26.22 -42.58 54.97
N PRO A 460 -27.23 -43.06 54.19
CA PRO A 460 -27.38 -44.49 53.85
C PRO A 460 -26.20 -45.10 53.07
N ALA A 461 -25.39 -44.23 52.45
CA ALA A 461 -24.32 -44.55 51.52
C ALA A 461 -22.91 -44.41 52.12
N MET A 462 -22.79 -44.20 53.43
CA MET A 462 -21.50 -43.96 54.06
C MET A 462 -20.64 -45.25 54.07
N PRO A 463 -19.32 -45.16 53.85
CA PRO A 463 -18.43 -46.29 54.08
C PRO A 463 -18.62 -46.84 55.50
N ALA A 464 -18.73 -48.17 55.65
CA ALA A 464 -18.95 -48.77 56.96
C ALA A 464 -17.77 -48.49 57.90
N GLY A 465 -18.05 -48.12 59.15
CA GLY A 465 -17.04 -47.97 60.20
C GLY A 465 -16.37 -46.60 60.33
N VAL A 466 -16.84 -45.56 59.63
CA VAL A 466 -16.30 -44.19 59.80
C VAL A 466 -16.48 -43.71 61.25
N ARG A 467 -15.39 -43.22 61.85
CA ARG A 467 -15.35 -42.63 63.19
C ARG A 467 -14.88 -41.18 63.18
N ALA A 468 -13.92 -40.80 62.32
CA ALA A 468 -13.42 -39.42 62.22
C ALA A 468 -13.57 -38.87 60.80
N VAL A 469 -13.80 -37.56 60.69
CA VAL A 469 -14.02 -36.87 59.40
C VAL A 469 -13.27 -35.57 59.35
N LEU A 470 -12.61 -35.31 58.21
CA LEU A 470 -12.00 -34.04 57.88
C LEU A 470 -12.69 -33.47 56.65
N ALA A 471 -13.25 -32.27 56.77
CA ALA A 471 -13.89 -31.55 55.67
C ALA A 471 -13.17 -30.23 55.38
N ALA A 472 -12.60 -30.09 54.19
CA ALA A 472 -11.88 -28.91 53.74
C ALA A 472 -12.62 -28.24 52.55
N PRO A 473 -12.98 -26.95 52.62
CA PRO A 473 -13.66 -26.26 51.53
C PRO A 473 -12.73 -25.95 50.35
N LEU A 474 -13.20 -26.26 49.13
CA LEU A 474 -12.52 -25.95 47.87
C LEU A 474 -12.73 -24.46 47.54
N ARG A 475 -11.99 -23.58 48.19
CA ARG A 475 -12.09 -22.12 47.99
C ARG A 475 -10.74 -21.43 47.83
N SER A 476 -10.74 -20.30 47.13
CA SER A 476 -9.67 -19.29 47.13
C SER A 476 -10.04 -18.16 48.11
N GLU A 477 -9.05 -17.37 48.58
CA GLU A 477 -9.14 -16.48 49.76
C GLU A 477 -10.33 -15.49 49.77
N ALA A 478 -10.99 -15.20 48.64
CA ALA A 478 -12.11 -14.25 48.55
C ALA A 478 -13.34 -14.73 47.75
N GLU A 479 -13.43 -16.00 47.35
CA GLU A 479 -14.45 -16.45 46.39
C GLU A 479 -15.37 -17.55 46.95
N ALA A 480 -16.53 -17.72 46.29
CA ALA A 480 -17.48 -18.79 46.63
C ALA A 480 -16.82 -20.19 46.51
N PRO A 481 -17.10 -21.10 47.47
CA PRO A 481 -16.55 -22.44 47.45
C PRO A 481 -17.07 -23.22 46.24
N LEU A 482 -16.16 -23.88 45.53
CA LEU A 482 -16.47 -24.75 44.38
C LEU A 482 -16.97 -26.13 44.82
N GLY A 483 -16.83 -26.45 46.12
CA GLY A 483 -17.11 -27.78 46.65
C GLY A 483 -16.40 -28.06 47.98
N LEU A 484 -16.35 -29.34 48.38
CA LEU A 484 -15.71 -29.85 49.59
C LEU A 484 -14.77 -31.02 49.28
N LEU A 485 -13.64 -31.08 49.96
CA LEU A 485 -12.78 -32.25 50.08
C LEU A 485 -13.08 -32.93 51.43
N LEU A 486 -13.48 -34.19 51.39
CA LEU A 486 -13.85 -34.99 52.56
C LEU A 486 -12.88 -36.17 52.70
N LEU A 487 -12.28 -36.34 53.87
CA LEU A 487 -11.47 -37.51 54.24
C LEU A 487 -12.09 -38.20 55.45
N TYR A 488 -12.09 -39.54 55.42
CA TYR A 488 -12.72 -40.38 56.44
C TYR A 488 -11.69 -41.31 57.07
N HIS A 489 -11.82 -41.58 58.38
CA HIS A 489 -11.08 -42.64 59.07
C HIS A 489 -11.98 -43.43 60.01
N ASP A 490 -11.68 -44.70 60.25
CA ASP A 490 -12.35 -45.61 61.18
C ASP A 490 -11.91 -45.50 62.65
N VAL A 491 -10.96 -44.61 62.97
CA VAL A 491 -10.43 -44.38 64.33
C VAL A 491 -10.87 -42.99 64.81
N PRO A 492 -11.45 -42.86 66.02
CA PRO A 492 -11.78 -41.56 66.60
C PRO A 492 -10.54 -40.69 66.82
N ALA A 493 -10.68 -39.38 66.65
CA ALA A 493 -9.64 -38.37 66.85
C ALA A 493 -8.34 -38.62 66.06
N TYR A 494 -8.44 -39.32 64.93
CA TYR A 494 -7.29 -39.65 64.10
C TYR A 494 -6.68 -38.42 63.41
N PHE A 495 -7.52 -37.54 62.87
CA PHE A 495 -7.06 -36.35 62.17
C PHE A 495 -6.62 -35.26 63.16
N ASP A 496 -5.46 -34.67 62.89
CA ASP A 496 -4.82 -33.63 63.72
C ASP A 496 -4.63 -32.33 62.93
N ALA A 497 -3.97 -31.35 63.55
CA ALA A 497 -3.69 -30.06 62.92
C ALA A 497 -2.79 -30.17 61.67
N ALA A 498 -1.90 -31.18 61.61
CA ALA A 498 -1.04 -31.40 60.45
C ALA A 498 -1.84 -31.96 59.27
N HIS A 499 -2.74 -32.92 59.53
CA HIS A 499 -3.69 -33.43 58.53
C HIS A 499 -4.62 -32.32 58.01
N ALA A 500 -5.12 -31.44 58.89
CA ALA A 500 -5.93 -30.30 58.50
C ALA A 500 -5.16 -29.31 57.59
N ALA A 501 -3.91 -28.98 57.92
CA ALA A 501 -3.08 -28.10 57.10
C ALA A 501 -2.82 -28.70 55.70
N LEU A 502 -2.54 -30.01 55.62
CA LEU A 502 -2.33 -30.71 54.35
C LEU A 502 -3.60 -30.72 53.49
N ALA A 503 -4.75 -31.04 54.08
CA ALA A 503 -6.03 -31.06 53.38
C ALA A 503 -6.47 -29.66 52.94
N GLN A 504 -6.23 -28.62 53.73
CA GLN A 504 -6.52 -27.23 53.35
C GLN A 504 -5.65 -26.78 52.17
N ALA A 505 -4.35 -27.09 52.19
CA ALA A 505 -3.44 -26.76 51.10
C ALA A 505 -3.87 -27.46 49.80
N ALA A 506 -4.23 -28.75 49.88
CA ALA A 506 -4.73 -29.51 48.75
C ALA A 506 -6.07 -28.97 48.22
N ALA A 507 -7.01 -28.65 49.11
CA ALA A 507 -8.31 -28.08 48.76
C ALA A 507 -8.17 -26.74 48.00
N ARG A 508 -7.28 -25.86 48.46
CA ARG A 508 -6.96 -24.59 47.76
C ARG A 508 -6.38 -24.83 46.37
N GLN A 509 -5.46 -25.79 46.24
CA GLN A 509 -4.83 -26.11 44.96
C GLN A 509 -5.83 -26.71 43.96
N ILE A 510 -6.68 -27.65 44.40
CA ILE A 510 -7.73 -28.23 43.57
C ILE A 510 -8.72 -27.14 43.10
N ALA A 511 -9.09 -26.22 44.00
CA ALA A 511 -9.98 -25.10 43.64
C ALA A 511 -9.37 -24.18 42.56
N LEU A 512 -8.07 -23.88 42.66
CA LEU A 512 -7.35 -23.07 41.67
C LEU A 512 -7.31 -23.75 40.28
N VAL A 513 -7.07 -25.06 40.25
CA VAL A 513 -7.02 -25.85 39.01
C VAL A 513 -8.39 -25.89 38.32
N LEU A 514 -9.46 -26.17 39.07
CA LEU A 514 -10.82 -26.23 38.52
C LEU A 514 -11.25 -24.89 37.91
N ARG A 515 -10.91 -23.76 38.56
CA ARG A 515 -11.15 -22.41 38.00
C ARG A 515 -10.34 -22.15 36.75
N SER A 516 -9.05 -22.51 36.78
CA SER A 516 -8.17 -22.33 35.62
C SER A 516 -8.67 -23.13 34.41
N ALA A 517 -9.14 -24.36 34.62
CA ALA A 517 -9.73 -25.19 33.57
C ALA A 517 -11.02 -24.58 33.00
N ALA A 518 -11.90 -24.02 33.85
CA ALA A 518 -13.12 -23.36 33.39
C ALA A 518 -12.82 -22.11 32.55
N VAL A 519 -11.85 -21.28 32.98
CA VAL A 519 -11.41 -20.10 32.23
C VAL A 519 -10.77 -20.50 30.90
N LEU A 520 -9.90 -21.52 30.88
CA LEU A 520 -9.29 -22.04 29.65
C LEU A 520 -10.35 -22.59 28.69
N ALA A 521 -11.34 -23.32 29.18
CA ALA A 521 -12.43 -23.84 28.36
C ALA A 521 -13.31 -22.72 27.78
N GLN A 522 -13.50 -21.61 28.52
CA GLN A 522 -14.20 -20.43 28.00
C GLN A 522 -13.35 -19.65 26.99
N GLN A 523 -12.04 -19.52 27.25
CA GLN A 523 -11.10 -18.89 26.33
C GLN A 523 -10.99 -19.67 25.02
N GLN A 524 -10.97 -21.01 25.08
CA GLN A 524 -10.97 -21.87 23.90
C GLN A 524 -12.24 -21.69 23.08
N ARG A 525 -13.42 -21.71 23.72
CA ARG A 525 -14.70 -21.43 23.06
C ARG A 525 -14.72 -20.06 22.36
N SER A 526 -14.20 -19.03 23.02
CA SER A 526 -14.09 -17.69 22.43
C SER A 526 -13.11 -17.67 21.24
N SER A 527 -12.01 -18.41 21.31
CA SER A 527 -11.05 -18.54 20.20
C SER A 527 -11.67 -19.25 19.00
N ASP A 528 -12.41 -20.35 19.22
CA ASP A 528 -13.07 -21.09 18.15
C ASP A 528 -14.11 -20.22 17.44
N GLN A 529 -14.90 -19.44 18.19
CA GLN A 529 -15.84 -18.45 17.65
C GLN A 529 -15.14 -17.38 16.80
N GLN A 530 -14.00 -16.85 17.26
CA GLN A 530 -13.21 -15.89 16.48
C GLN A 530 -12.67 -16.49 15.18
N ILE A 531 -12.23 -17.75 15.21
CA ILE A 531 -11.74 -18.45 14.01
C ILE A 531 -12.86 -18.62 12.98
N ILE A 532 -14.06 -19.03 13.40
CA ILE A 532 -15.22 -19.18 12.49
C ILE A 532 -15.57 -17.82 11.88
N THR A 533 -15.69 -16.78 12.71
CA THR A 533 -16.02 -15.42 12.25
C THR A 533 -14.96 -14.88 11.27
N TYR A 534 -13.68 -15.10 11.56
CA TYR A 534 -12.58 -14.70 10.67
C TYR A 534 -12.61 -15.44 9.34
N LYS A 535 -12.84 -16.77 9.35
CA LYS A 535 -12.96 -17.57 8.13
C LYS A 535 -14.13 -17.09 7.26
N LEU A 536 -15.27 -16.79 7.89
CA LEU A 536 -16.44 -16.23 7.21
C LEU A 536 -16.13 -14.87 6.56
N LEU A 537 -15.55 -13.92 7.31
CA LEU A 537 -15.16 -12.61 6.77
C LEU A 537 -14.18 -12.74 5.60
N ARG A 538 -13.21 -13.66 5.70
CA ARG A 538 -12.23 -13.90 4.64
C ARG A 538 -12.88 -14.48 3.38
N ALA A 539 -13.85 -15.38 3.51
CA ALA A 539 -14.56 -15.95 2.37
C ALA A 539 -15.43 -14.89 1.67
N MET A 540 -16.19 -14.11 2.44
CA MET A 540 -17.05 -13.05 1.90
C MET A 540 -16.25 -11.90 1.25
N GLY A 541 -15.09 -11.55 1.81
CA GLY A 541 -14.25 -10.47 1.29
C GLY A 541 -13.69 -10.67 -0.13
N ALA A 542 -13.87 -11.86 -0.72
CA ALA A 542 -13.53 -12.13 -2.11
C ALA A 542 -14.56 -11.58 -3.12
N SER A 543 -15.75 -11.21 -2.67
CA SER A 543 -16.82 -10.68 -3.53
C SER A 543 -17.24 -9.28 -3.07
N LEU A 544 -17.56 -8.43 -4.05
CA LEU A 544 -18.07 -7.07 -3.84
C LEU A 544 -19.53 -6.93 -4.29
N GLU A 545 -20.19 -8.05 -4.61
CA GLU A 545 -21.59 -8.10 -5.02
C GLU A 545 -22.45 -8.56 -3.83
N PRO A 546 -23.41 -7.75 -3.33
CA PRO A 546 -24.19 -8.08 -2.15
C PRO A 546 -24.90 -9.45 -2.20
N GLU A 547 -25.46 -9.82 -3.36
CA GLU A 547 -26.13 -11.11 -3.55
C GLU A 547 -25.16 -12.28 -3.43
N ARG A 548 -23.97 -12.14 -4.01
CA ARG A 548 -22.93 -13.16 -3.96
C ARG A 548 -22.30 -13.27 -2.57
N VAL A 549 -22.13 -12.15 -1.88
CA VAL A 549 -21.72 -12.12 -0.47
C VAL A 549 -22.72 -12.88 0.41
N ALA A 550 -24.03 -12.63 0.24
CA ALA A 550 -25.05 -13.36 0.99
C ALA A 550 -24.99 -14.88 0.74
N TYR A 551 -24.81 -15.30 -0.52
CA TYR A 551 -24.66 -16.72 -0.88
C TYR A 551 -23.44 -17.36 -0.22
N ILE A 552 -22.25 -16.76 -0.39
CA ILE A 552 -21.00 -17.23 0.21
C ILE A 552 -21.14 -17.30 1.72
N ALA A 553 -21.84 -16.34 2.34
CA ALA A 553 -22.05 -16.33 3.77
C ALA A 553 -22.86 -17.55 4.23
N THR A 554 -24.01 -17.81 3.59
CA THR A 554 -24.84 -18.98 3.94
C THR A 554 -24.11 -20.30 3.75
N GLU A 555 -23.35 -20.45 2.65
CA GLU A 555 -22.55 -21.64 2.33
C GLU A 555 -21.43 -21.86 3.36
N THR A 556 -20.65 -20.82 3.62
CA THR A 556 -19.51 -20.88 4.56
C THR A 556 -20.00 -21.12 5.99
N VAL A 557 -21.10 -20.49 6.41
CA VAL A 557 -21.67 -20.73 7.74
C VAL A 557 -22.15 -22.16 7.87
N ALA A 558 -22.90 -22.69 6.90
CA ALA A 558 -23.36 -24.08 6.93
C ALA A 558 -22.18 -25.06 7.00
N GLU A 559 -21.11 -24.83 6.22
CA GLU A 559 -19.91 -25.67 6.23
C GLU A 559 -19.15 -25.62 7.57
N LEU A 560 -18.96 -24.43 8.14
CA LEU A 560 -18.15 -24.25 9.36
C LEU A 560 -18.89 -24.65 10.64
N THR A 561 -20.21 -24.51 10.68
CA THR A 561 -21.03 -24.80 11.87
C THR A 561 -21.69 -26.17 11.82
N GLY A 562 -21.87 -26.75 10.63
CA GLY A 562 -22.65 -27.97 10.43
C GLY A 562 -24.16 -27.76 10.53
N TRP A 563 -24.64 -26.51 10.58
CA TRP A 563 -26.08 -26.24 10.58
C TRP A 563 -26.69 -26.61 9.22
N PRO A 564 -27.76 -27.43 9.20
CA PRO A 564 -28.28 -28.03 7.97
C PRO A 564 -29.06 -27.04 7.12
N VAL A 565 -29.66 -26.02 7.74
CA VAL A 565 -30.42 -24.98 7.07
C VAL A 565 -29.95 -23.61 7.56
N VAL A 566 -29.46 -22.80 6.62
CA VAL A 566 -28.97 -21.45 6.88
C VAL A 566 -29.49 -20.53 5.79
N ALA A 567 -30.16 -19.44 6.15
CA ALA A 567 -30.82 -18.54 5.22
C ALA A 567 -30.63 -17.07 5.57
N ILE A 568 -30.53 -16.21 4.55
CA ILE A 568 -30.55 -14.76 4.68
C ILE A 568 -31.76 -14.24 3.91
N SER A 569 -32.62 -13.51 4.60
CA SER A 569 -33.79 -12.86 4.03
C SER A 569 -33.69 -11.34 4.20
N MET A 570 -34.04 -10.59 3.16
CA MET A 570 -33.98 -9.13 3.14
C MET A 570 -35.37 -8.57 2.79
N PRO A 571 -35.76 -7.39 3.30
CA PRO A 571 -37.06 -6.80 2.99
C PRO A 571 -37.17 -6.43 1.50
N GLU A 572 -38.36 -6.59 0.94
CA GLU A 572 -38.71 -6.04 -0.37
C GLU A 572 -38.80 -4.50 -0.28
N ALA A 573 -38.38 -3.79 -1.33
CA ALA A 573 -38.30 -2.32 -1.30
C ALA A 573 -39.66 -1.71 -0.85
N ALA A 574 -39.64 -1.00 0.27
CA ALA A 574 -40.78 -0.35 0.94
C ALA A 574 -41.83 -1.26 1.65
N GLY A 575 -41.57 -2.55 1.88
CA GLY A 575 -42.50 -3.47 2.57
C GLY A 575 -41.96 -4.14 3.84
N GLU A 576 -42.86 -4.63 4.70
CA GLU A 576 -42.52 -5.51 5.84
C GLU A 576 -42.29 -6.98 5.43
N ARG A 577 -42.50 -7.31 4.15
CA ARG A 577 -42.36 -8.67 3.62
C ARG A 577 -40.89 -9.00 3.38
N LEU A 578 -40.43 -10.11 3.98
CA LEU A 578 -39.08 -10.62 3.80
C LEU A 578 -39.01 -11.51 2.55
N VAL A 579 -37.98 -11.29 1.74
CA VAL A 579 -37.68 -12.10 0.55
C VAL A 579 -36.37 -12.82 0.78
N LEU A 580 -36.36 -14.13 0.51
CA LEU A 580 -35.16 -14.94 0.59
C LEU A 580 -34.12 -14.44 -0.43
N ARG A 581 -32.88 -14.19 0.03
CA ARG A 581 -31.76 -13.77 -0.84
C ARG A 581 -30.74 -14.88 -1.04
N ALA A 582 -30.49 -15.65 0.01
CA ALA A 582 -29.57 -16.77 -0.02
C ALA A 582 -30.02 -17.84 0.96
N ALA A 583 -29.83 -19.12 0.61
CA ALA A 583 -30.06 -20.24 1.51
C ALA A 583 -29.19 -21.44 1.16
N VAL A 584 -28.85 -22.19 2.20
CA VAL A 584 -28.39 -23.58 2.15
C VAL A 584 -29.45 -24.42 2.87
N GLY A 585 -29.83 -25.55 2.27
CA GLY A 585 -30.98 -26.34 2.71
C GLY A 585 -32.31 -25.75 2.24
N VAL A 586 -33.42 -26.30 2.74
CA VAL A 586 -34.78 -25.83 2.40
C VAL A 586 -35.35 -25.10 3.63
N PRO A 587 -35.22 -23.77 3.71
CA PRO A 587 -35.72 -23.01 4.85
C PRO A 587 -37.24 -23.05 4.89
N ARG A 588 -37.79 -23.33 6.07
CA ARG A 588 -39.23 -23.28 6.33
C ARG A 588 -39.59 -21.83 6.61
N ILE A 589 -39.60 -21.01 5.56
CA ILE A 589 -39.85 -19.57 5.63
C ILE A 589 -41.24 -19.32 6.24
N ASP A 590 -41.26 -18.88 7.50
CA ASP A 590 -42.47 -18.43 8.18
C ASP A 590 -42.36 -16.93 8.48
N ASP A 591 -43.39 -16.16 8.11
CA ASP A 591 -43.57 -14.75 8.49
C ASP A 591 -43.67 -14.56 10.03
N GLY A 592 -43.79 -15.68 10.77
CA GLY A 592 -43.74 -15.76 12.22
C GLY A 592 -42.40 -15.35 12.84
N VAL A 593 -41.41 -16.26 12.91
CA VAL A 593 -40.16 -16.05 13.68
C VAL A 593 -39.25 -15.01 13.03
N ASN A 594 -39.11 -15.05 11.71
CA ASN A 594 -38.30 -14.10 10.96
C ASN A 594 -38.93 -12.70 10.98
N GLY A 595 -40.25 -12.61 10.79
CA GLY A 595 -40.97 -11.35 10.89
C GLY A 595 -40.91 -10.74 12.30
N ARG A 596 -40.98 -11.55 13.36
CA ARG A 596 -40.78 -11.08 14.74
C ARG A 596 -39.37 -10.53 14.94
N ALA A 597 -38.33 -11.27 14.54
CA ALA A 597 -36.95 -10.82 14.66
C ALA A 597 -36.71 -9.49 13.94
N MET A 598 -37.28 -9.32 12.73
CA MET A 598 -37.25 -8.07 11.98
C MET A 598 -37.98 -6.93 12.72
N ARG A 599 -39.19 -7.16 13.25
CA ARG A 599 -39.96 -6.10 13.95
C ARG A 599 -39.40 -5.71 15.31
N THR A 600 -38.94 -6.67 16.11
CA THR A 600 -38.40 -6.41 17.46
C THR A 600 -36.94 -5.96 17.42
N GLY A 601 -36.21 -6.35 16.37
CA GLY A 601 -34.75 -6.20 16.36
C GLY A 601 -34.09 -7.01 17.47
N GLN A 602 -34.67 -8.12 17.89
CA GLN A 602 -34.09 -9.04 18.87
C GLN A 602 -34.04 -10.45 18.29
N THR A 603 -33.02 -11.22 18.66
CA THR A 603 -32.89 -12.63 18.30
C THR A 603 -34.10 -13.41 18.82
N GLN A 604 -34.71 -14.24 17.96
CA GLN A 604 -35.89 -15.04 18.28
C GLN A 604 -35.57 -16.53 18.10
N MET A 605 -36.13 -17.37 18.96
CA MET A 605 -36.03 -18.83 18.86
C MET A 605 -37.41 -19.46 18.88
N VAL A 606 -37.63 -20.52 18.10
CA VAL A 606 -38.84 -21.34 18.13
C VAL A 606 -38.43 -22.82 18.25
N PRO A 607 -39.01 -23.60 19.18
CA PRO A 607 -39.97 -23.20 20.20
C PRO A 607 -39.33 -22.23 21.21
N ASP A 608 -40.10 -21.24 21.66
CA ASP A 608 -39.65 -20.33 22.71
C ASP A 608 -39.57 -21.12 24.03
N PRO A 609 -38.42 -21.14 24.74
CA PRO A 609 -38.32 -21.79 26.05
C PRO A 609 -39.37 -21.31 27.07
N ALA A 610 -39.87 -20.08 26.91
CA ALA A 610 -40.91 -19.49 27.75
C ALA A 610 -42.34 -19.87 27.33
N GLN A 611 -42.54 -20.41 26.12
CA GLN A 611 -43.85 -20.86 25.60
C GLN A 611 -43.71 -22.21 24.89
N PRO A 612 -43.74 -23.33 25.63
CA PRO A 612 -43.56 -24.66 25.05
C PRO A 612 -44.74 -25.03 24.15
N LEU A 613 -44.47 -25.19 22.85
CA LEU A 613 -45.41 -25.76 21.88
C LEU A 613 -45.40 -27.30 21.94
N PRO A 614 -46.51 -27.98 21.59
CA PRO A 614 -46.55 -29.44 21.55
C PRO A 614 -45.78 -29.95 20.32
N ARG A 615 -44.53 -30.39 20.55
CA ARG A 615 -43.61 -31.05 19.60
C ARG A 615 -43.45 -30.33 18.24
N PRO A 616 -42.53 -29.37 18.14
CA PRO A 616 -42.15 -28.83 16.84
C PRO A 616 -41.23 -29.82 16.10
N ASP A 617 -41.45 -29.98 14.79
CA ASP A 617 -40.63 -30.81 13.89
C ASP A 617 -39.25 -30.18 13.60
N TYR A 618 -38.99 -28.96 14.08
CA TYR A 618 -37.71 -28.24 13.95
C TYR A 618 -37.55 -27.18 15.04
N VAL A 619 -36.31 -26.73 15.22
CA VAL A 619 -35.96 -25.57 16.02
C VAL A 619 -35.34 -24.53 15.10
N ALA A 620 -35.81 -23.28 15.18
CA ALA A 620 -35.31 -22.17 14.39
C ALA A 620 -34.75 -21.05 15.27
N LEU A 621 -33.68 -20.43 14.79
CA LEU A 621 -33.03 -19.26 15.38
C LEU A 621 -32.97 -18.14 14.33
N ALA A 622 -33.72 -17.08 14.56
CA ALA A 622 -33.78 -15.91 13.69
C ALA A 622 -33.06 -14.73 14.34
N VAL A 623 -31.95 -14.32 13.73
CA VAL A 623 -31.10 -13.21 14.16
C VAL A 623 -31.28 -12.03 13.22
N PRO A 624 -31.67 -10.84 13.71
CA PRO A 624 -31.82 -9.66 12.86
C PRO A 624 -30.46 -9.07 12.44
N LEU A 625 -30.31 -8.82 11.13
CA LEU A 625 -29.17 -8.14 10.53
C LEU A 625 -29.33 -6.62 10.71
N ARG A 626 -28.50 -6.00 11.57
CA ARG A 626 -28.65 -4.61 12.01
C ARG A 626 -27.44 -3.74 11.68
N ARG A 627 -27.69 -2.55 11.14
CA ARG A 627 -26.72 -1.47 10.96
C ARG A 627 -27.13 -0.26 11.79
N GLY A 628 -26.55 -0.15 12.99
CA GLY A 628 -26.99 0.87 13.96
C GLY A 628 -28.48 0.70 14.32
N ARG A 629 -29.32 1.66 13.92
CA ARG A 629 -30.79 1.60 14.11
C ARG A 629 -31.55 1.01 12.92
N GLU A 630 -30.89 0.85 11.78
CA GLU A 630 -31.47 0.34 10.55
C GLU A 630 -31.44 -1.19 10.55
N ARG A 631 -32.52 -1.82 10.08
CA ARG A 631 -32.67 -3.27 10.02
C ARG A 631 -32.61 -3.69 8.57
N LEU A 632 -31.55 -4.40 8.23
CA LEU A 632 -31.23 -4.77 6.84
C LEU A 632 -31.93 -6.06 6.43
N GLY A 633 -32.18 -6.98 7.36
CA GLY A 633 -32.77 -8.28 7.08
C GLY A 633 -32.71 -9.23 8.28
N VAL A 634 -32.85 -10.53 8.01
CA VAL A 634 -32.83 -11.59 9.01
C VAL A 634 -31.94 -12.73 8.54
N PHE A 635 -31.05 -13.18 9.43
CA PHE A 635 -30.25 -14.39 9.33
C PHE A 635 -30.93 -15.50 10.13
N ASN A 636 -31.33 -16.56 9.44
CA ASN A 636 -32.13 -17.64 10.00
C ASN A 636 -31.36 -18.96 9.93
N VAL A 637 -31.43 -19.73 11.01
CA VAL A 637 -30.81 -21.06 11.12
C VAL A 637 -31.86 -22.04 11.62
N GLU A 638 -31.99 -23.20 10.98
CA GLU A 638 -32.95 -24.23 11.36
C GLU A 638 -32.25 -25.58 11.56
N VAL A 639 -32.65 -26.32 12.59
CA VAL A 639 -32.20 -27.68 12.90
C VAL A 639 -33.40 -28.59 13.16
N ASP A 640 -33.31 -29.87 12.79
CA ASP A 640 -34.38 -30.84 13.06
C ASP A 640 -34.40 -31.27 14.55
N ALA A 641 -35.60 -31.45 15.11
CA ALA A 641 -35.74 -31.98 16.47
C ALA A 641 -35.18 -33.43 16.54
N PRO A 642 -34.49 -33.84 17.63
CA PRO A 642 -34.45 -33.23 18.96
C PRO A 642 -33.28 -32.25 19.20
N GLN A 643 -32.56 -31.80 18.16
CA GLN A 643 -31.48 -30.83 18.35
C GLN A 643 -32.03 -29.50 18.86
N THR A 644 -31.30 -28.85 19.77
CA THR A 644 -31.67 -27.54 20.35
C THR A 644 -30.46 -26.63 20.33
N PHE A 645 -30.68 -25.33 20.15
CA PHE A 645 -29.62 -24.34 20.21
C PHE A 645 -29.25 -24.05 21.66
N THR A 646 -27.96 -24.07 21.95
CA THR A 646 -27.41 -23.64 23.22
C THR A 646 -27.24 -22.12 23.26
N PRO A 647 -27.07 -21.50 24.45
CA PRO A 647 -26.71 -20.08 24.54
C PRO A 647 -25.43 -19.71 23.76
N ALA A 648 -24.50 -20.66 23.61
CA ALA A 648 -23.28 -20.47 22.82
C ALA A 648 -23.59 -20.41 21.31
N ASP A 649 -24.54 -21.21 20.82
CA ASP A 649 -24.97 -21.17 19.42
C ASP A 649 -25.67 -19.85 19.09
N MET A 650 -26.46 -19.30 20.02
CA MET A 650 -27.07 -17.99 19.88
C MET A 650 -26.02 -16.87 19.77
N GLN A 651 -25.03 -16.86 20.66
CA GLN A 651 -23.94 -15.88 20.62
C GLN A 651 -23.09 -16.00 19.35
N LEU A 652 -22.84 -17.23 18.89
CA LEU A 652 -22.16 -17.47 17.62
C LEU A 652 -23.00 -16.92 16.46
N ALA A 653 -24.28 -17.25 16.37
CA ALA A 653 -25.17 -16.76 15.31
C ALA A 653 -25.28 -15.23 15.28
N GLU A 654 -25.33 -14.58 16.44
CA GLU A 654 -25.28 -13.11 16.55
C GLU A 654 -23.96 -12.52 16.03
N SER A 655 -22.83 -13.13 16.39
CA SER A 655 -21.51 -12.68 15.90
C SER A 655 -21.35 -12.89 14.38
N LEU A 656 -21.88 -13.99 13.85
CA LEU A 656 -21.88 -14.25 12.42
C LEU A 656 -22.81 -13.27 11.69
N ALA A 657 -23.98 -12.95 12.25
CA ALA A 657 -24.88 -11.94 11.71
C ALA A 657 -24.22 -10.55 11.63
N GLU A 658 -23.49 -10.13 12.68
CA GLU A 658 -22.72 -8.88 12.66
C GLU A 658 -21.65 -8.87 11.55
N ALA A 659 -20.93 -9.98 11.38
CA ALA A 659 -19.93 -10.13 10.31
C ALA A 659 -20.57 -10.10 8.91
N ILE A 660 -21.73 -10.72 8.75
CA ILE A 660 -22.52 -10.72 7.51
C ILE A 660 -22.97 -9.29 7.17
N VAL A 661 -23.51 -8.55 8.14
CA VAL A 661 -23.89 -7.14 7.95
C VAL A 661 -22.72 -6.31 7.46
N LEU A 662 -21.56 -6.43 8.12
CA LEU A 662 -20.37 -5.68 7.76
C LEU A 662 -19.95 -5.93 6.31
N ALA A 663 -19.96 -7.19 5.87
CA ALA A 663 -19.60 -7.54 4.49
C ALA A 663 -20.64 -7.05 3.46
N LEU A 664 -21.94 -7.18 3.76
CA LEU A 664 -23.01 -6.69 2.89
C LEU A 664 -22.98 -5.16 2.74
N ASP A 665 -22.73 -4.43 3.83
CA ASP A 665 -22.58 -2.97 3.80
C ASP A 665 -21.39 -2.54 2.97
N ASN A 666 -20.23 -3.19 3.15
CA ASN A 666 -19.03 -2.89 2.38
C ASN A 666 -19.24 -3.12 0.88
N ALA A 667 -19.88 -4.22 0.50
CA ALA A 667 -20.22 -4.52 -0.89
C ALA A 667 -21.13 -3.44 -1.49
N ARG A 668 -22.19 -3.05 -0.76
CA ARG A 668 -23.14 -2.01 -1.20
C ARG A 668 -22.49 -0.63 -1.35
N LEU A 669 -21.65 -0.23 -0.40
CA LEU A 669 -20.92 1.04 -0.45
C LEU A 669 -19.96 1.06 -1.64
N PHE A 670 -19.23 -0.03 -1.87
CA PHE A 670 -18.32 -0.13 -3.00
C PHE A 670 -19.05 0.00 -4.35
N GLN A 671 -20.18 -0.70 -4.51
CA GLN A 671 -21.01 -0.57 -5.72
C GLN A 671 -21.49 0.87 -5.92
N THR A 672 -22.00 1.51 -4.86
CA THR A 672 -22.47 2.91 -4.94
C THR A 672 -21.37 3.86 -5.42
N VAL A 673 -20.15 3.71 -4.90
CA VAL A 673 -18.99 4.52 -5.31
C VAL A 673 -18.59 4.21 -6.76
N ALA A 674 -18.59 2.94 -7.15
CA ALA A 674 -18.23 2.52 -8.50
C ALA A 674 -19.23 3.02 -9.56
N GLU A 675 -20.52 2.98 -9.25
CA GLU A 675 -21.61 3.51 -10.10
C GLU A 675 -21.49 5.02 -10.27
N GLU A 676 -21.29 5.78 -9.19
CA GLU A 676 -21.15 7.23 -9.26
C GLU A 676 -19.90 7.64 -10.06
N GLN A 677 -18.76 6.95 -9.86
CA GLN A 677 -17.56 7.18 -10.67
C GLN A 677 -17.78 6.86 -12.16
N SER A 678 -18.49 5.78 -12.47
CA SER A 678 -18.80 5.39 -13.85
C SER A 678 -19.71 6.42 -14.50
N ARG A 679 -20.70 6.94 -13.77
CA ARG A 679 -21.60 7.99 -14.23
C ARG A 679 -20.85 9.29 -14.53
N LEU A 680 -19.98 9.73 -13.63
CA LEU A 680 -19.17 10.94 -13.83
C LEU A 680 -18.23 10.81 -15.03
N ARG A 681 -17.59 9.64 -15.22
CA ARG A 681 -16.75 9.37 -16.39
C ARG A 681 -17.55 9.41 -17.69
N ALA A 682 -18.72 8.76 -17.72
CA ALA A 682 -19.58 8.76 -18.90
C ALA A 682 -20.01 10.17 -19.31
N LEU A 683 -20.33 11.05 -18.34
CA LEU A 683 -20.65 12.46 -18.61
C LEU A 683 -19.46 13.19 -19.25
N ILE A 684 -18.25 13.03 -18.72
CA ILE A 684 -17.03 13.65 -19.23
C ILE A 684 -16.64 13.12 -20.62
N GLU A 685 -16.86 11.83 -20.89
CA GLU A 685 -16.59 11.21 -22.19
C GLU A 685 -17.64 11.58 -23.25
N SER A 686 -18.88 11.85 -22.84
CA SER A 686 -19.95 12.27 -23.75
C SER A 686 -19.87 13.73 -24.19
N ASP A 687 -19.07 14.55 -23.50
CA ASP A 687 -18.89 15.95 -23.86
C ASP A 687 -18.11 16.07 -25.17
N GLN A 688 -18.52 17.03 -26.01
CA GLN A 688 -17.85 17.30 -27.27
C GLN A 688 -16.58 18.13 -27.05
N ASP A 689 -16.54 18.93 -25.99
CA ASP A 689 -15.35 19.72 -25.63
C ASP A 689 -14.23 18.81 -25.07
N GLY A 690 -12.98 19.20 -25.33
CA GLY A 690 -11.81 18.54 -24.79
C GLY A 690 -11.57 18.94 -23.33
N ILE A 691 -11.69 17.99 -22.41
CA ILE A 691 -11.52 18.21 -20.97
C ILE A 691 -10.20 17.59 -20.51
N VAL A 692 -9.35 18.39 -19.86
CA VAL A 692 -8.14 17.93 -19.16
C VAL A 692 -8.12 18.49 -17.74
N LEU A 693 -8.09 17.61 -16.73
CA LEU A 693 -7.83 18.01 -15.35
C LEU A 693 -6.36 17.72 -15.00
N VAL A 694 -5.65 18.72 -14.49
CA VAL A 694 -4.24 18.62 -14.11
C VAL A 694 -4.08 18.91 -12.63
N GLY A 695 -3.45 18.02 -11.88
CA GLY A 695 -3.15 18.21 -10.46
C GLY A 695 -2.05 19.25 -10.21
N LEU A 696 -1.90 19.67 -8.94
CA LEU A 696 -0.86 20.63 -8.53
C LEU A 696 0.58 20.15 -8.80
N ASP A 697 0.79 18.84 -8.87
CA ASP A 697 2.07 18.20 -9.20
C ASP A 697 2.35 18.13 -10.72
N GLY A 698 1.44 18.65 -11.53
CA GLY A 698 1.55 18.70 -12.99
C GLY A 698 1.12 17.40 -13.69
N ARG A 699 0.51 16.44 -12.98
CA ARG A 699 0.00 15.19 -13.60
C ARG A 699 -1.42 15.35 -14.12
N ILE A 700 -1.70 14.65 -15.22
CA ILE A 700 -3.04 14.55 -15.79
C ILE A 700 -3.87 13.62 -14.91
N LEU A 701 -4.94 14.14 -14.31
CA LEU A 701 -5.89 13.38 -13.49
C LEU A 701 -7.06 12.87 -14.32
N VAL A 702 -7.53 13.68 -15.27
CA VAL A 702 -8.61 13.35 -16.20
C VAL A 702 -8.24 13.86 -17.57
N VAL A 703 -8.55 13.07 -18.59
CA VAL A 703 -8.51 13.49 -19.99
C VAL A 703 -9.62 12.73 -20.73
N ASN A 704 -10.33 13.39 -21.64
CA ASN A 704 -11.33 12.75 -22.49
C ASN A 704 -10.86 12.62 -23.95
N GLN A 705 -11.61 11.87 -24.76
CA GLN A 705 -11.24 11.55 -26.14
C GLN A 705 -11.07 12.77 -27.06
N PRO A 706 -11.94 13.80 -27.01
CA PRO A 706 -11.79 15.00 -27.82
C PRO A 706 -10.42 15.69 -27.68
N VAL A 707 -9.81 15.72 -26.48
CA VAL A 707 -8.46 16.28 -26.29
C VAL A 707 -7.43 15.61 -27.19
N LEU A 708 -7.45 14.28 -27.26
CA LEU A 708 -6.50 13.51 -28.07
C LEU A 708 -6.74 13.79 -29.55
N THR A 709 -7.99 13.92 -29.98
CA THR A 709 -8.35 14.28 -31.35
C THR A 709 -7.90 15.69 -31.71
N TYR A 710 -8.18 16.69 -30.86
CA TYR A 710 -7.88 18.10 -31.11
C TYR A 710 -6.37 18.36 -31.13
N LEU A 711 -5.64 17.75 -30.20
CA LEU A 711 -4.19 17.89 -30.07
C LEU A 711 -3.42 16.87 -30.93
N GLN A 712 -4.12 16.01 -31.68
CA GLN A 712 -3.55 14.95 -32.54
C GLN A 712 -2.55 14.04 -31.80
N LEU A 713 -2.92 13.64 -30.58
CA LEU A 713 -2.17 12.73 -29.73
C LEU A 713 -2.62 11.28 -29.99
N ALA A 714 -1.67 10.36 -30.00
CA ALA A 714 -1.95 8.94 -30.21
C ALA A 714 -2.38 8.25 -28.90
N GLY A 715 -3.14 7.15 -29.01
CA GLY A 715 -3.56 6.31 -27.90
C GLY A 715 -4.98 6.59 -27.41
N THR A 716 -5.30 6.07 -26.23
CA THR A 716 -6.58 6.21 -25.54
C THR A 716 -6.43 7.13 -24.32
N PRO A 717 -7.52 7.71 -23.77
CA PRO A 717 -7.42 8.63 -22.64
C PRO A 717 -6.73 7.98 -21.42
N ALA A 718 -6.97 6.68 -21.19
CA ALA A 718 -6.35 5.89 -20.14
C ALA A 718 -4.80 5.87 -20.23
N ASP A 719 -4.23 5.95 -21.43
CA ASP A 719 -2.76 5.95 -21.62
C ASP A 719 -2.11 7.22 -21.06
N TRP A 720 -2.87 8.31 -20.95
CA TRP A 720 -2.38 9.63 -20.60
C TRP A 720 -2.64 10.02 -19.14
N VAL A 721 -3.62 9.40 -18.48
CA VAL A 721 -3.89 9.60 -17.05
C VAL A 721 -2.64 9.21 -16.22
N GLY A 722 -2.30 10.03 -15.23
CA GLY A 722 -1.13 9.87 -14.36
C GLY A 722 0.21 10.36 -14.96
N ARG A 723 0.28 10.64 -16.27
CA ARG A 723 1.47 11.20 -16.91
C ARG A 723 1.64 12.68 -16.58
N GLN A 724 2.88 13.15 -16.63
CA GLN A 724 3.19 14.57 -16.47
C GLN A 724 2.74 15.35 -17.71
N LEU A 725 2.06 16.48 -17.53
CA LEU A 725 1.55 17.32 -18.63
C LEU A 725 2.67 17.83 -19.55
N VAL A 726 3.91 17.90 -19.06
CA VAL A 726 5.09 18.26 -19.87
C VAL A 726 5.31 17.29 -21.04
N THR A 727 4.89 16.03 -20.93
CA THR A 727 5.07 15.00 -21.96
C THR A 727 4.26 15.31 -23.23
N PRO A 728 2.92 15.47 -23.19
CA PRO A 728 2.16 15.88 -24.37
C PRO A 728 2.56 17.27 -24.89
N VAL A 729 2.92 18.20 -24.01
CA VAL A 729 3.42 19.53 -24.40
C VAL A 729 4.72 19.45 -25.21
N TYR A 730 5.64 18.54 -24.87
CA TYR A 730 6.85 18.30 -25.64
C TYR A 730 6.55 17.78 -27.05
N LEU A 731 5.56 16.89 -27.18
CA LEU A 731 5.10 16.37 -28.48
C LEU A 731 4.45 17.49 -29.33
N LEU A 732 3.65 18.34 -28.69
CA LEU A 732 3.02 19.50 -29.34
C LEU A 732 4.04 20.55 -29.79
N ARG A 733 5.16 20.73 -29.09
CA ARG A 733 6.18 21.75 -29.40
C ARG A 733 6.70 21.70 -30.84
N ARG A 734 6.74 20.52 -31.47
CA ARG A 734 7.16 20.36 -32.86
C ARG A 734 6.07 20.69 -33.89
N ARG A 735 4.79 20.55 -33.52
CA ARG A 735 3.64 20.66 -34.45
C ARG A 735 2.88 21.97 -34.30
N ALA A 736 2.70 22.42 -33.06
CA ALA A 736 1.99 23.65 -32.69
C ALA A 736 2.82 24.40 -31.63
N PRO A 737 3.90 25.11 -32.03
CA PRO A 737 4.82 25.74 -31.09
C PRO A 737 4.16 26.86 -30.28
N GLU A 738 3.16 27.54 -30.84
CA GLU A 738 2.36 28.54 -30.12
C GLU A 738 1.49 27.90 -29.03
N ALA A 739 0.74 26.85 -29.36
CA ALA A 739 -0.03 26.08 -28.39
C ALA A 739 0.85 25.56 -27.25
N ALA A 740 2.03 25.01 -27.57
CA ALA A 740 2.97 24.53 -26.56
C ALA A 740 3.51 25.66 -25.66
N ARG A 741 3.78 26.86 -26.20
CA ARG A 741 4.20 28.02 -25.41
C ARG A 741 3.08 28.50 -24.47
N THR A 742 1.85 28.54 -24.97
CA THR A 742 0.67 28.95 -24.19
C THR A 742 0.41 27.99 -23.04
N VAL A 743 0.42 26.68 -23.29
CA VAL A 743 0.26 25.66 -22.24
C VAL A 743 1.42 25.70 -21.22
N LEU A 744 2.67 25.94 -21.65
CA LEU A 744 3.81 26.12 -20.75
C LEU A 744 3.70 27.40 -19.90
N GLY A 745 3.17 28.48 -20.46
CA GLY A 745 2.91 29.74 -19.75
C GLY A 745 1.86 29.56 -18.66
N GLU A 746 0.76 28.87 -18.97
CA GLU A 746 -0.30 28.56 -18.03
C GLU A 746 0.13 27.55 -16.96
N LEU A 747 0.98 26.57 -17.29
CA LEU A 747 1.60 25.67 -16.30
C LEU A 747 2.46 26.39 -15.26
N ARG A 748 3.11 27.51 -15.63
CA ARG A 748 3.85 28.33 -14.66
C ARG A 748 2.88 29.04 -13.70
N ARG A 749 1.72 29.47 -14.20
CA ARG A 749 0.66 30.09 -13.39
C ARG A 749 0.01 29.11 -12.40
N VAL A 750 -0.09 27.82 -12.76
CA VAL A 750 -0.52 26.72 -11.86
C VAL A 750 0.36 26.63 -10.61
N ARG A 751 1.69 26.75 -10.76
CA ARG A 751 2.65 26.65 -9.64
C ARG A 751 2.69 27.90 -8.75
N THR A 752 2.24 29.04 -9.24
CA THR A 752 2.31 30.32 -8.52
C THR A 752 0.98 30.76 -7.90
N GLY A 753 -0.10 29.97 -8.06
CA GLY A 753 -1.40 30.25 -7.44
C GLY A 753 -2.13 31.47 -7.99
N ALA A 754 -1.93 31.84 -9.26
CA ALA A 754 -2.59 33.01 -9.85
C ALA A 754 -4.08 32.73 -10.16
N GLU A 755 -4.96 33.62 -9.67
CA GLU A 755 -6.41 33.38 -9.51
C GLU A 755 -7.36 33.68 -10.69
N PRO A 756 -7.04 34.45 -11.76
CA PRO A 756 -8.03 34.55 -12.84
C PRO A 756 -8.08 33.25 -13.66
N ALA A 757 -9.29 32.92 -14.12
CA ALA A 757 -9.47 32.07 -15.29
C ALA A 757 -8.74 32.71 -16.47
N ALA A 758 -7.94 31.92 -17.19
CA ALA A 758 -7.29 32.37 -18.41
C ALA A 758 -8.01 31.75 -19.60
N GLU A 759 -8.18 32.52 -20.66
CA GLU A 759 -8.71 32.03 -21.92
C GLU A 759 -7.87 32.57 -23.08
N GLY A 760 -7.92 31.86 -24.19
CA GLY A 760 -7.25 32.28 -25.41
C GLY A 760 -7.51 31.33 -26.54
N GLU A 761 -6.78 31.54 -27.63
CA GLU A 761 -6.90 30.74 -28.84
C GLU A 761 -5.51 30.33 -29.31
N PHE A 762 -5.42 29.15 -29.91
CA PHE A 762 -4.25 28.73 -30.67
C PHE A 762 -4.68 27.81 -31.80
N GLU A 763 -3.80 27.67 -32.80
CA GLU A 763 -4.04 26.78 -33.94
C GLU A 763 -3.20 25.50 -33.79
N VAL A 764 -3.82 24.36 -34.09
CA VAL A 764 -3.17 23.03 -34.13
C VAL A 764 -3.47 22.39 -35.48
N GLY A 765 -2.52 22.51 -36.42
CA GLY A 765 -2.74 22.07 -37.80
C GLY A 765 -3.86 22.89 -38.45
N PRO A 766 -4.93 22.28 -38.99
CA PRO A 766 -6.06 23.01 -39.59
C PRO A 766 -7.11 23.48 -38.57
N ARG A 767 -6.94 23.17 -37.28
CA ARG A 767 -7.97 23.45 -36.26
C ARG A 767 -7.66 24.71 -35.46
N ALA A 768 -8.66 25.56 -35.28
CA ALA A 768 -8.63 26.67 -34.34
C ALA A 768 -9.27 26.22 -33.02
N ILE A 769 -8.49 26.25 -31.94
CA ILE A 769 -8.92 25.79 -30.62
C ILE A 769 -9.02 26.99 -29.68
N ASN A 770 -10.22 27.20 -29.14
CA ASN A 770 -10.43 28.07 -27.99
C ASN A 770 -10.16 27.27 -26.72
N TRP A 771 -9.33 27.80 -25.82
CA TRP A 771 -8.99 27.12 -24.57
C TRP A 771 -9.35 28.00 -23.37
N ARG A 772 -9.80 27.35 -22.29
CA ARG A 772 -10.09 27.99 -21.00
C ARG A 772 -9.43 27.20 -19.88
N ASN A 773 -8.84 27.91 -18.92
CA ASN A 773 -8.08 27.35 -17.80
C ASN A 773 -8.68 27.80 -16.46
N LEU A 774 -9.43 26.91 -15.81
CA LEU A 774 -10.20 27.17 -14.59
C LEU A 774 -9.53 26.49 -13.37
N PRO A 775 -9.47 27.13 -12.19
CA PRO A 775 -9.06 26.46 -10.97
C PRO A 775 -10.15 25.49 -10.48
N VAL A 776 -9.75 24.32 -9.99
CA VAL A 776 -10.67 23.36 -9.34
C VAL A 776 -10.34 23.31 -7.86
N LEU A 777 -11.35 23.52 -7.02
CA LEU A 777 -11.23 23.58 -5.56
C LEU A 777 -11.97 22.40 -4.93
N ASP A 778 -11.41 21.86 -3.85
CA ASP A 778 -12.10 21.01 -2.88
C ASP A 778 -12.33 21.84 -1.61
N GLY A 779 -13.54 22.37 -1.45
CA GLY A 779 -13.82 23.40 -0.46
C GLY A 779 -12.93 24.64 -0.66
N ALA A 780 -11.99 24.88 0.25
CA ALA A 780 -11.04 25.99 0.20
C ALA A 780 -9.64 25.61 -0.32
N ALA A 781 -9.38 24.32 -0.58
CA ALA A 781 -8.08 23.84 -1.02
C ALA A 781 -8.05 23.65 -2.55
N PRO A 782 -7.02 24.14 -3.27
CA PRO A 782 -6.92 23.92 -4.71
C PRO A 782 -6.54 22.46 -5.00
N LEU A 783 -7.36 21.76 -5.79
CA LEU A 783 -7.07 20.41 -6.29
C LEU A 783 -6.19 20.43 -7.53
N GLY A 784 -6.33 21.45 -8.36
CA GLY A 784 -5.66 21.53 -9.64
C GLY A 784 -6.29 22.53 -10.59
N ARG A 785 -6.07 22.33 -11.89
CA ARG A 785 -6.66 23.15 -12.95
C ARG A 785 -7.34 22.32 -14.03
N LEU A 786 -8.50 22.79 -14.45
CA LEU A 786 -9.32 22.25 -15.52
C LEU A 786 -9.07 23.06 -16.79
N LEU A 787 -8.52 22.41 -17.82
CA LEU A 787 -8.42 22.95 -19.16
C LEU A 787 -9.59 22.42 -20.00
N VAL A 788 -10.35 23.34 -20.57
CA VAL A 788 -11.43 23.04 -21.53
C VAL A 788 -10.98 23.55 -22.90
N LEU A 789 -11.02 22.69 -23.91
CA LEU A 789 -10.60 22.95 -25.28
C LEU A 789 -11.82 22.81 -26.18
N ARG A 790 -12.18 23.85 -26.91
CA ARG A 790 -13.29 23.83 -27.86
C ARG A 790 -12.79 24.07 -29.27
N ASP A 791 -13.21 23.24 -30.20
CA ASP A 791 -12.94 23.42 -31.63
C ASP A 791 -13.86 24.52 -32.19
N ILE A 792 -13.27 25.63 -32.63
CA ILE A 792 -13.98 26.79 -33.20
C ILE A 792 -13.67 26.98 -34.69
N THR A 793 -13.13 25.96 -35.36
CA THR A 793 -12.67 26.05 -36.75
C THR A 793 -13.78 26.48 -37.71
N GLU A 794 -14.95 25.85 -37.64
CA GLU A 794 -16.09 26.17 -38.50
C GLU A 794 -16.59 27.60 -38.27
N LYS A 795 -16.68 28.01 -36.99
CA LYS A 795 -17.08 29.37 -36.62
C LYS A 795 -16.12 30.41 -37.19
N ARG A 796 -14.80 30.17 -37.04
CA ARG A 796 -13.75 31.08 -37.53
C ARG A 796 -13.75 31.18 -39.06
N LEU A 797 -13.98 30.06 -39.76
CA LEU A 797 -14.10 30.03 -41.22
C LEU A 797 -15.31 30.85 -41.70
N LEU A 798 -16.47 30.70 -41.03
CA LEU A 798 -17.67 31.47 -41.36
C LEU A 798 -17.49 32.98 -41.11
N GLU A 799 -16.83 33.36 -40.02
CA GLU A 799 -16.50 34.76 -39.72
C GLU A 799 -15.56 35.35 -40.79
N GLN A 800 -14.51 34.62 -41.18
CA GLN A 800 -13.59 35.02 -42.24
C GLN A 800 -14.30 35.18 -43.60
N MET A 801 -15.13 34.20 -44.00
CA MET A 801 -15.89 34.28 -45.24
C MET A 801 -16.82 35.50 -45.29
N ARG A 802 -17.46 35.84 -44.15
CA ARG A 802 -18.31 37.02 -44.04
C ARG A 802 -17.50 38.30 -44.24
N ASP A 803 -16.35 38.41 -43.59
CA ASP A 803 -15.54 39.63 -43.61
C ASP A 803 -14.90 39.85 -45.00
N ASP A 804 -14.45 38.79 -45.67
CA ASP A 804 -13.95 38.82 -47.05
C ASP A 804 -15.04 39.25 -48.06
N LEU A 805 -16.29 38.79 -47.85
CA LEU A 805 -17.44 39.21 -48.65
C LEU A 805 -17.66 40.72 -48.53
N MET A 806 -17.69 41.22 -47.29
CA MET A 806 -17.91 42.64 -46.98
C MET A 806 -16.82 43.52 -47.59
N HIS A 807 -15.56 43.10 -47.49
CA HIS A 807 -14.43 43.85 -48.05
C HIS A 807 -14.50 43.93 -49.58
N THR A 808 -14.86 42.83 -50.26
CA THR A 808 -14.94 42.76 -51.72
C THR A 808 -16.10 43.58 -52.29
N MET A 809 -17.29 43.52 -51.66
CA MET A 809 -18.46 44.30 -52.10
C MET A 809 -18.22 45.81 -52.04
N VAL A 810 -17.57 46.29 -50.98
CA VAL A 810 -17.25 47.72 -50.82
C VAL A 810 -16.28 48.19 -51.91
N HIS A 811 -15.29 47.37 -52.26
CA HIS A 811 -14.30 47.71 -53.28
C HIS A 811 -14.93 47.86 -54.68
N ASP A 812 -15.76 46.90 -55.07
CA ASP A 812 -16.34 46.85 -56.42
C ASP A 812 -17.49 47.86 -56.64
N LEU A 813 -18.18 48.28 -55.58
CA LEU A 813 -19.15 49.38 -55.65
C LEU A 813 -18.49 50.77 -55.67
N ARG A 814 -17.37 50.94 -54.95
CA ARG A 814 -16.69 52.24 -54.80
C ARG A 814 -16.17 52.78 -56.14
N GLY A 815 -15.61 51.92 -56.99
CA GLY A 815 -15.08 52.31 -58.30
C GLY A 815 -16.09 53.05 -59.20
N PRO A 816 -17.23 52.43 -59.56
CA PRO A 816 -18.22 53.07 -60.42
C PRO A 816 -18.94 54.23 -59.74
N LEU A 817 -19.19 54.19 -58.42
CA LEU A 817 -19.72 55.34 -57.68
C LEU A 817 -18.78 56.55 -57.72
N THR A 818 -17.47 56.31 -57.65
CA THR A 818 -16.46 57.36 -57.81
C THR A 818 -16.48 57.92 -59.23
N SER A 819 -16.63 57.07 -60.25
CA SER A 819 -16.74 57.49 -61.65
C SER A 819 -17.99 58.34 -61.92
N ILE A 820 -19.14 57.98 -61.32
CA ILE A 820 -20.37 58.79 -61.38
C ILE A 820 -20.16 60.14 -60.70
N SER A 821 -19.61 60.14 -59.48
CA SER A 821 -19.36 61.35 -58.71
C SER A 821 -18.40 62.32 -59.40
N VAL A 822 -17.32 61.82 -60.01
CA VAL A 822 -16.38 62.64 -60.81
C VAL A 822 -17.05 63.18 -62.07
N SER A 823 -17.84 62.36 -62.77
CA SER A 823 -18.54 62.79 -63.99
C SER A 823 -19.61 63.85 -63.69
N LEU A 824 -20.33 63.73 -62.57
CA LEU A 824 -21.28 64.74 -62.09
C LEU A 824 -20.58 66.04 -61.66
N HIS A 825 -19.44 65.97 -60.96
CA HIS A 825 -18.63 67.16 -60.65
C HIS A 825 -18.09 67.86 -61.89
N LEU A 826 -17.67 67.10 -62.91
CA LEU A 826 -17.22 67.67 -64.19
C LEU A 826 -18.38 68.35 -64.92
N LEU A 827 -19.58 67.76 -64.89
CA LEU A 827 -20.78 68.38 -65.45
C LEU A 827 -21.17 69.69 -64.75
N ASP A 828 -21.12 69.71 -63.42
CA ASP A 828 -21.36 70.92 -62.62
C ASP A 828 -20.37 72.04 -62.98
N ALA A 829 -19.10 71.69 -63.20
CA ALA A 829 -18.06 72.61 -63.66
C ALA A 829 -18.24 73.12 -65.11
N PHE A 830 -18.91 72.36 -65.99
CA PHE A 830 -19.17 72.73 -67.39
C PHE A 830 -20.45 73.55 -67.62
N MET A 831 -21.30 73.73 -66.58
CA MET A 831 -22.56 74.49 -66.69
C MET A 831 -22.38 76.02 -66.84
N VAL A 832 -21.15 76.53 -66.86
CA VAL A 832 -20.84 77.92 -67.20
C VAL A 832 -20.48 78.02 -68.69
N GLY A 833 -21.53 78.06 -69.52
CA GLY A 833 -21.50 78.59 -70.89
C GLY A 833 -20.55 77.92 -71.89
N SER A 834 -20.93 76.78 -72.47
CA SER A 834 -20.35 76.28 -73.74
C SER A 834 -21.27 75.26 -74.43
N GLU A 835 -21.59 75.47 -75.72
CA GLU A 835 -22.42 74.60 -76.58
C GLU A 835 -21.71 73.34 -77.15
N ASP A 836 -20.74 72.74 -76.45
CA ASP A 836 -19.97 71.61 -77.01
C ASP A 836 -20.37 70.23 -76.46
N GLY A 837 -20.45 69.23 -77.34
CA GLY A 837 -20.87 67.84 -77.08
C GLY A 837 -20.11 67.05 -76.00
N ARG A 838 -19.15 67.66 -75.28
CA ARG A 838 -18.42 67.10 -74.15
C ARG A 838 -19.29 66.92 -72.89
N ALA A 839 -20.28 67.79 -72.67
CA ALA A 839 -21.23 67.63 -71.56
C ALA A 839 -22.10 66.38 -71.78
N ARG A 840 -22.60 66.16 -73.00
CA ARG A 840 -23.34 64.94 -73.37
C ARG A 840 -22.49 63.68 -73.20
N ASP A 841 -21.23 63.70 -73.61
CA ASP A 841 -20.33 62.54 -73.45
C ASP A 841 -20.04 62.22 -71.97
N THR A 842 -19.91 63.26 -71.13
CA THR A 842 -19.72 63.10 -69.67
C THR A 842 -20.99 62.57 -68.98
N LEU A 843 -22.17 63.07 -69.36
CA LEU A 843 -23.47 62.53 -68.92
C LEU A 843 -23.66 61.08 -69.35
N THR A 844 -23.31 60.75 -70.60
CA THR A 844 -23.41 59.39 -71.14
C THR A 844 -22.50 58.43 -70.35
N ARG A 845 -21.28 58.87 -69.99
CA ARG A 845 -20.37 58.10 -69.13
C ARG A 845 -20.90 57.91 -67.70
N ALA A 846 -21.48 58.97 -67.10
CA ALA A 846 -22.11 58.88 -65.78
C ALA A 846 -23.31 57.92 -65.79
N HIS A 847 -24.16 58.01 -66.81
CA HIS A 847 -25.33 57.17 -66.99
C HIS A 847 -24.94 55.69 -67.14
N LYS A 848 -23.95 55.40 -67.99
CA LYS A 848 -23.42 54.03 -68.18
C LYS A 848 -22.81 53.44 -66.91
N SER A 849 -22.10 54.23 -66.11
CA SER A 849 -21.60 53.79 -64.80
C SER A 849 -22.73 53.55 -63.79
N MET A 850 -23.80 54.36 -63.81
CA MET A 850 -24.99 54.16 -62.97
C MET A 850 -25.74 52.89 -63.34
N GLU A 851 -25.96 52.63 -64.63
CA GLU A 851 -26.53 51.38 -65.13
C GLU A 851 -25.68 50.17 -64.72
N THR A 852 -24.35 50.30 -64.73
CA THR A 852 -23.43 49.25 -64.28
C THR A 852 -23.60 48.94 -62.79
N VAL A 853 -23.75 49.97 -61.93
CA VAL A 853 -24.00 49.79 -60.48
C VAL A 853 -25.37 49.14 -60.24
N LEU A 854 -26.41 49.61 -60.92
CA LEU A 854 -27.75 49.06 -60.79
C LEU A 854 -27.80 47.59 -61.23
N ALA A 855 -27.12 47.25 -62.34
CA ALA A 855 -26.99 45.87 -62.79
C ALA A 855 -26.23 45.00 -61.77
N LEU A 856 -25.19 45.52 -61.11
CA LEU A 856 -24.46 44.81 -60.06
C LEU A 856 -25.32 44.56 -58.81
N VAL A 857 -26.06 45.58 -58.36
CA VAL A 857 -26.96 45.48 -57.19
C VAL A 857 -28.08 44.47 -57.45
N ASN A 858 -28.72 44.54 -58.61
CA ASN A 858 -29.77 43.59 -58.98
C ASN A 858 -29.23 42.17 -59.10
N ALA A 859 -28.03 41.98 -59.67
CA ALA A 859 -27.39 40.68 -59.72
C ALA A 859 -27.09 40.10 -58.33
N ILE A 860 -26.65 40.93 -57.36
CA ILE A 860 -26.40 40.52 -55.97
C ILE A 860 -27.71 40.12 -55.26
N LEU A 861 -28.78 40.91 -55.45
CA LEU A 861 -30.09 40.63 -54.86
C LEU A 861 -30.69 39.33 -55.41
N ASP A 862 -30.59 39.09 -56.71
CA ASP A 862 -31.05 37.87 -57.36
C ASP A 862 -30.27 36.65 -56.85
N ILE A 863 -28.94 36.77 -56.74
CA ILE A 863 -28.07 35.72 -56.18
C ILE A 863 -28.43 35.42 -54.72
N SER A 864 -28.65 36.45 -53.89
CA SER A 864 -29.01 36.27 -52.49
C SER A 864 -30.38 35.57 -52.32
N ARG A 865 -31.34 35.86 -53.21
CA ARG A 865 -32.64 35.18 -53.24
C ARG A 865 -32.51 33.71 -53.69
N LEU A 866 -31.65 33.41 -54.66
CA LEU A 866 -31.36 32.05 -55.12
C LEU A 866 -30.64 31.22 -54.03
N GLU A 867 -29.63 31.77 -53.36
CA GLU A 867 -28.89 31.06 -52.29
C GLU A 867 -29.73 30.78 -51.04
N SER A 868 -30.65 31.69 -50.71
CA SER A 868 -31.56 31.50 -49.58
C SER A 868 -32.75 30.59 -49.91
N GLY A 869 -32.86 30.09 -51.14
CA GLY A 869 -33.99 29.28 -51.61
C GLY A 869 -35.32 30.03 -51.67
N ARG A 870 -35.30 31.37 -51.61
CA ARG A 870 -36.49 32.24 -51.55
C ARG A 870 -36.95 32.72 -52.93
N MET A 871 -36.24 32.36 -54.00
CA MET A 871 -36.66 32.65 -55.37
C MET A 871 -37.67 31.59 -55.82
N GLY A 872 -38.94 31.98 -55.97
CA GLY A 872 -39.96 31.11 -56.58
C GLY A 872 -39.74 31.01 -58.08
N LEU A 873 -39.62 29.79 -58.61
CA LEU A 873 -39.47 29.54 -60.04
C LEU A 873 -40.85 29.47 -60.71
N ASN A 874 -41.04 30.22 -61.80
CA ASN A 874 -42.25 30.13 -62.61
C ASN A 874 -42.04 29.15 -63.77
N LEU A 875 -42.10 27.86 -63.46
CA LEU A 875 -41.83 26.79 -64.42
C LEU A 875 -42.95 26.65 -65.46
N GLN A 876 -42.61 26.82 -66.73
CA GLN A 876 -43.50 26.67 -67.89
C GLN A 876 -42.87 25.81 -68.99
N GLN A 877 -43.70 25.21 -69.85
CA GLN A 877 -43.22 24.46 -71.01
C GLN A 877 -42.75 25.42 -72.10
N LEU A 878 -41.48 25.30 -72.49
CA LEU A 878 -40.82 26.27 -73.37
C LEU A 878 -40.22 25.59 -74.59
N SER A 879 -40.40 26.23 -75.75
CA SER A 879 -39.63 25.92 -76.96
C SER A 879 -38.27 26.59 -76.86
N LEU A 880 -37.21 25.81 -76.75
CA LEU A 880 -35.85 26.33 -76.67
C LEU A 880 -35.45 27.12 -77.94
N SER A 881 -35.98 26.72 -79.10
CA SER A 881 -35.74 27.41 -80.37
C SER A 881 -36.32 28.83 -80.35
N GLU A 882 -37.56 29.00 -79.87
CA GLU A 882 -38.21 30.31 -79.77
C GLU A 882 -37.51 31.22 -78.76
N LEU A 883 -37.13 30.69 -77.59
CA LEU A 883 -36.39 31.44 -76.58
C LEU A 883 -35.02 31.87 -77.10
N ALA A 884 -34.30 30.97 -77.79
CA ALA A 884 -33.00 31.27 -78.37
C ALA A 884 -33.10 32.36 -79.46
N SER A 885 -34.09 32.27 -80.36
CA SER A 885 -34.34 33.30 -81.36
C SER A 885 -34.64 34.65 -80.72
N HIS A 886 -35.51 34.69 -79.71
CA HIS A 886 -35.86 35.93 -79.01
C HIS A 886 -34.64 36.58 -78.35
N VAL A 887 -33.80 35.80 -77.66
CA VAL A 887 -32.58 36.32 -77.03
C VAL A 887 -31.58 36.83 -78.09
N LEU A 888 -31.46 36.13 -79.22
CA LEU A 888 -30.53 36.50 -80.29
C LEU A 888 -30.95 37.77 -81.03
N GLU A 889 -32.24 38.04 -81.20
CA GLU A 889 -32.76 39.28 -81.80
C GLU A 889 -32.16 40.54 -81.15
N TRP A 890 -32.04 40.52 -79.82
CA TRP A 890 -31.44 41.62 -79.05
C TRP A 890 -29.91 41.67 -79.08
N GLN A 891 -29.25 40.57 -79.42
CA GLN A 891 -27.78 40.47 -79.45
C GLN A 891 -27.18 40.67 -80.85
N LEU A 892 -27.98 40.47 -81.91
CA LEU A 892 -27.58 40.65 -83.31
C LEU A 892 -26.92 42.02 -83.60
N PRO A 893 -27.43 43.16 -83.11
CA PRO A 893 -26.78 44.45 -83.36
C PRO A 893 -25.34 44.52 -82.82
N LEU A 894 -25.08 43.92 -81.65
CA LEU A 894 -23.75 43.91 -81.02
C LEU A 894 -22.78 42.99 -81.77
N ILE A 895 -23.29 41.86 -82.26
CA ILE A 895 -22.53 40.90 -83.08
C ILE A 895 -22.13 41.55 -84.42
N HIS A 896 -23.08 42.26 -85.06
CA HIS A 896 -22.82 42.97 -86.32
C HIS A 896 -21.85 44.14 -86.15
N ASP A 897 -21.98 44.94 -85.08
CA ASP A 897 -21.07 46.06 -84.77
C ASP A 897 -19.62 45.57 -84.61
N ARG A 898 -19.44 44.39 -84.02
CA ARG A 898 -18.13 43.72 -83.86
C ARG A 898 -17.71 42.88 -85.07
N ARG A 899 -18.50 42.85 -86.15
CA ARG A 899 -18.25 42.03 -87.36
C ARG A 899 -18.03 40.55 -87.07
N GLN A 900 -18.72 40.01 -86.07
CA GLN A 900 -18.66 38.60 -85.70
C GLN A 900 -19.69 37.78 -86.50
N GLN A 901 -19.44 36.48 -86.66
CA GLN A 901 -20.38 35.55 -87.28
C GLN A 901 -21.18 34.80 -86.21
N LEU A 902 -22.49 34.67 -86.41
CA LEU A 902 -23.37 33.88 -85.54
C LEU A 902 -23.89 32.66 -86.29
N VAL A 903 -23.68 31.47 -85.71
CA VAL A 903 -24.21 30.20 -86.22
C VAL A 903 -25.22 29.66 -85.20
N MET A 904 -26.50 29.65 -85.55
CA MET A 904 -27.55 29.03 -84.75
C MET A 904 -27.89 27.66 -85.33
N ALA A 905 -27.56 26.60 -84.59
CA ALA A 905 -27.87 25.21 -84.91
C ALA A 905 -28.74 24.61 -83.80
N VAL A 906 -29.92 25.21 -83.60
CA VAL A 906 -30.95 24.75 -82.65
C VAL A 906 -32.12 24.17 -83.46
N PRO A 907 -32.32 22.84 -83.49
CA PRO A 907 -33.40 22.24 -84.24
C PRO A 907 -34.79 22.68 -83.71
N ALA A 908 -35.72 22.98 -84.62
CA ALA A 908 -37.08 23.38 -84.26
C ALA A 908 -37.92 22.24 -83.64
N ASN A 909 -37.50 20.98 -83.81
CA ASN A 909 -38.19 19.77 -83.36
C ASN A 909 -37.65 19.21 -82.02
N LEU A 910 -36.97 20.03 -81.20
CA LEU A 910 -36.55 19.62 -79.86
C LEU A 910 -37.77 19.44 -78.94
N PRO A 911 -37.73 18.49 -77.99
CA PRO A 911 -38.78 18.34 -77.00
C PRO A 911 -38.87 19.60 -76.11
N PRO A 912 -40.08 20.02 -75.68
CA PRO A 912 -40.25 21.18 -74.82
C PRO A 912 -39.53 20.95 -73.48
N VAL A 913 -38.98 22.01 -72.90
CA VAL A 913 -38.27 21.99 -71.62
C VAL A 913 -39.09 22.69 -70.54
N LEU A 914 -39.05 22.18 -69.31
CA LEU A 914 -39.73 22.82 -68.17
C LEU A 914 -38.76 23.78 -67.48
N ALA A 915 -38.93 25.08 -67.69
CA ALA A 915 -38.06 26.10 -67.10
C ALA A 915 -38.80 27.42 -66.88
N ASP A 916 -38.18 28.31 -66.13
CA ASP A 916 -38.58 29.71 -66.05
C ASP A 916 -38.01 30.48 -67.25
N ALA A 917 -38.89 31.01 -68.10
CA ALA A 917 -38.50 31.65 -69.36
C ALA A 917 -37.62 32.88 -69.17
N ASP A 918 -37.92 33.69 -68.15
CA ASP A 918 -37.21 34.95 -67.90
C ASP A 918 -35.81 34.65 -67.35
N LEU A 919 -35.71 33.71 -66.40
CA LEU A 919 -34.43 33.32 -65.83
C LEU A 919 -33.57 32.56 -66.85
N LEU A 920 -34.15 31.65 -67.63
CA LEU A 920 -33.41 30.91 -68.65
C LEU A 920 -32.99 31.81 -69.83
N GLY A 921 -33.84 32.77 -70.22
CA GLY A 921 -33.49 33.80 -71.20
C GLY A 921 -32.28 34.62 -70.74
N ARG A 922 -32.22 34.98 -69.45
CA ARG A 922 -31.05 35.65 -68.85
C ARG A 922 -29.80 34.76 -68.80
N VAL A 923 -29.94 33.44 -68.59
CA VAL A 923 -28.82 32.50 -68.69
C VAL A 923 -28.23 32.53 -70.10
N LEU A 924 -29.08 32.42 -71.12
CA LEU A 924 -28.64 32.50 -72.52
C LEU A 924 -28.00 33.86 -72.84
N GLN A 925 -28.60 34.96 -72.38
CA GLN A 925 -28.07 36.30 -72.57
C GLN A 925 -26.68 36.47 -71.94
N ASN A 926 -26.46 35.93 -70.73
CA ASN A 926 -25.16 35.98 -70.06
C ASN A 926 -24.09 35.14 -70.77
N LEU A 927 -24.45 33.95 -71.26
CA LEU A 927 -23.51 33.07 -71.98
C LEU A 927 -23.16 33.64 -73.36
N ILE A 928 -24.16 34.08 -74.12
CA ILE A 928 -23.97 34.71 -75.44
C ILE A 928 -23.25 36.06 -75.29
N GLY A 929 -23.59 36.85 -74.27
CA GLY A 929 -22.91 38.11 -73.96
C GLY A 929 -21.43 37.90 -73.63
N ASN A 930 -21.08 36.84 -72.91
CA ASN A 930 -19.69 36.44 -72.71
C ASN A 930 -19.03 36.03 -74.05
N ALA A 931 -19.69 35.22 -74.88
CA ALA A 931 -19.16 34.83 -76.19
C ALA A 931 -18.87 36.05 -77.10
N ILE A 932 -19.78 37.02 -77.17
CA ILE A 932 -19.60 38.28 -77.93
C ILE A 932 -18.41 39.08 -77.42
N LYS A 933 -18.22 39.08 -76.10
CA LYS A 933 -17.17 39.83 -75.43
C LYS A 933 -15.79 39.26 -75.72
N PHE A 934 -15.64 37.93 -75.64
CA PHE A 934 -14.36 37.23 -75.73
C PHE A 934 -13.99 36.76 -77.15
N THR A 935 -14.92 36.83 -78.10
CA THR A 935 -14.63 36.57 -79.52
C THR A 935 -14.02 37.81 -80.17
N PRO A 936 -12.85 37.72 -80.85
CA PRO A 936 -12.30 38.84 -81.60
C PRO A 936 -13.17 39.19 -82.83
N ALA A 937 -12.95 40.36 -83.42
CA ALA A 937 -13.67 40.77 -84.64
C ALA A 937 -13.42 39.76 -85.78
N GLY A 938 -14.50 39.35 -86.47
CA GLY A 938 -14.45 38.30 -87.50
C GLY A 938 -14.53 36.86 -86.97
N GLY A 939 -14.51 36.64 -85.66
CA GLY A 939 -14.67 35.31 -85.07
C GLY A 939 -16.11 34.80 -85.08
N THR A 940 -16.30 33.53 -84.71
CA THR A 940 -17.59 32.83 -84.81
C THR A 940 -18.13 32.47 -83.43
N ILE A 941 -19.43 32.70 -83.23
CA ILE A 941 -20.21 32.29 -82.06
C ILE A 941 -21.24 31.27 -82.53
N THR A 942 -21.22 30.09 -81.94
CA THR A 942 -22.09 28.97 -82.31
C THR A 942 -22.99 28.60 -81.14
N LEU A 943 -24.31 28.67 -81.34
CA LEU A 943 -25.31 28.16 -80.40
C LEU A 943 -25.88 26.84 -80.93
N VAL A 944 -25.66 25.76 -80.21
CA VAL A 944 -26.12 24.41 -80.57
C VAL A 944 -27.00 23.86 -79.46
N ALA A 945 -28.09 23.17 -79.82
CA ALA A 945 -28.84 22.37 -78.86
C ALA A 945 -29.15 20.99 -79.43
N GLY A 946 -29.00 19.96 -78.59
CA GLY A 946 -29.22 18.57 -78.97
C GLY A 946 -29.81 17.74 -77.84
N VAL A 947 -30.43 16.62 -78.19
CA VAL A 947 -30.96 15.67 -77.21
C VAL A 947 -29.87 14.65 -76.87
N GLU A 948 -29.59 14.49 -75.58
CA GLU A 948 -28.67 13.47 -75.05
C GLU A 948 -29.37 12.63 -73.98
N THR A 949 -28.88 11.40 -73.78
CA THR A 949 -29.41 10.49 -72.75
C THR A 949 -28.52 10.58 -71.52
N ALA A 950 -29.07 11.07 -70.41
CA ALA A 950 -28.34 11.17 -69.15
C ALA A 950 -28.11 9.78 -68.53
N VAL A 951 -27.09 9.68 -67.67
CA VAL A 951 -26.80 8.48 -66.85
C VAL A 951 -28.00 8.23 -65.94
N GLY A 952 -28.82 7.21 -66.27
CA GLY A 952 -30.11 6.94 -65.62
C GLY A 952 -31.31 6.86 -66.57
N GLY A 953 -31.12 7.04 -67.89
CA GLY A 953 -32.17 6.82 -68.90
C GLY A 953 -33.16 7.98 -69.08
N GLN A 954 -32.87 9.15 -68.49
CA GLN A 954 -33.65 10.38 -68.71
C GLN A 954 -33.16 11.12 -69.96
N THR A 955 -34.11 11.57 -70.77
CA THR A 955 -33.87 12.42 -71.94
C THR A 955 -33.59 13.85 -71.48
N VAL A 956 -32.43 14.40 -71.82
CA VAL A 956 -32.05 15.78 -71.51
C VAL A 956 -31.73 16.54 -72.78
N VAL A 957 -32.04 17.84 -72.81
CA VAL A 957 -31.61 18.76 -73.86
C VAL A 957 -30.33 19.43 -73.40
N VAL A 958 -29.23 19.26 -74.13
CA VAL A 958 -27.96 19.92 -73.85
C VAL A 958 -27.80 21.11 -74.78
N VAL A 959 -27.59 22.28 -74.19
CA VAL A 959 -27.33 23.53 -74.89
C VAL A 959 -25.85 23.87 -74.79
N ARG A 960 -25.23 24.18 -75.92
CA ARG A 960 -23.81 24.53 -76.03
C ARG A 960 -23.67 25.91 -76.65
N VAL A 961 -22.99 26.79 -75.94
CA VAL A 961 -22.58 28.11 -76.44
C VAL A 961 -21.07 28.06 -76.64
N GLN A 962 -20.65 28.07 -77.91
CA GLN A 962 -19.26 27.97 -78.32
C GLN A 962 -18.80 29.29 -78.94
N ASP A 963 -17.62 29.75 -78.58
CA ASP A 963 -16.93 30.87 -79.21
C ASP A 963 -15.56 30.48 -79.74
N THR A 964 -15.00 31.24 -80.68
CA THR A 964 -13.63 31.09 -81.19
C THR A 964 -12.66 32.10 -80.55
N GLY A 965 -12.89 32.47 -79.29
CA GLY A 965 -12.11 33.45 -78.53
C GLY A 965 -10.81 32.91 -77.94
N SER A 966 -10.26 33.64 -76.95
CA SER A 966 -8.97 33.33 -76.31
C SER A 966 -8.94 32.06 -75.44
N GLY A 967 -10.10 31.42 -75.22
CA GLY A 967 -10.24 30.30 -74.30
C GLY A 967 -10.14 30.69 -72.82
N ILE A 968 -10.38 29.72 -71.93
CA ILE A 968 -10.25 29.89 -70.47
C ILE A 968 -8.91 29.29 -69.99
N PRO A 969 -8.08 30.05 -69.25
CA PRO A 969 -6.86 29.52 -68.64
C PRO A 969 -7.13 28.31 -67.72
N PRO A 970 -6.29 27.26 -67.75
CA PRO A 970 -6.51 26.02 -66.96
C PRO A 970 -6.65 26.25 -65.46
N GLU A 971 -5.94 27.26 -64.92
CA GLU A 971 -5.98 27.65 -63.51
C GLU A 971 -7.34 28.23 -63.09
N LEU A 972 -8.11 28.80 -64.03
CA LEU A 972 -9.41 29.41 -63.75
C LEU A 972 -10.56 28.41 -63.89
N LEU A 973 -10.40 27.32 -64.65
CA LEU A 973 -11.44 26.31 -64.90
C LEU A 973 -12.16 25.80 -63.62
N PRO A 974 -11.47 25.48 -62.51
CA PRO A 974 -12.15 25.00 -61.29
C PRO A 974 -12.99 26.08 -60.58
N ARG A 975 -12.74 27.36 -60.90
CA ARG A 975 -13.29 28.50 -60.17
C ARG A 975 -14.20 29.39 -61.01
N ILE A 976 -14.30 29.20 -62.33
CA ILE A 976 -15.08 30.08 -63.23
C ILE A 976 -16.56 30.26 -62.85
N PHE A 977 -17.16 29.27 -62.21
CA PHE A 977 -18.54 29.33 -61.71
C PHE A 977 -18.61 29.68 -60.21
N GLN A 978 -17.57 30.28 -59.64
CA GLN A 978 -17.57 30.90 -58.31
C GLN A 978 -17.81 32.41 -58.43
N LYS A 979 -18.41 33.00 -57.40
CA LYS A 979 -18.66 34.46 -57.35
C LYS A 979 -17.36 35.24 -57.54
N PHE A 980 -17.44 36.34 -58.30
CA PHE A 980 -16.36 37.31 -58.49
C PHE A 980 -15.11 36.78 -59.20
N THR A 981 -15.21 35.67 -59.92
CA THR A 981 -14.07 35.12 -60.68
C THR A 981 -13.88 35.94 -61.97
N ARG A 982 -12.65 36.46 -62.18
CA ARG A 982 -12.26 37.27 -63.35
C ARG A 982 -10.97 36.74 -63.98
N GLY A 983 -10.81 36.95 -65.29
CA GLY A 983 -9.58 36.62 -66.02
C GLY A 983 -8.49 37.70 -65.87
N PRO A 984 -7.20 37.35 -66.09
CA PRO A 984 -6.07 38.24 -65.86
C PRO A 984 -6.02 39.48 -66.77
N GLU A 985 -6.71 39.49 -67.93
CA GLU A 985 -6.65 40.60 -68.90
C GLU A 985 -7.85 41.58 -68.86
N GLU A 986 -8.83 41.43 -67.95
CA GLU A 986 -10.05 42.27 -67.99
C GLU A 986 -10.23 43.23 -66.80
N LYS A 987 -10.46 44.51 -67.14
CA LYS A 987 -10.97 45.55 -66.23
C LYS A 987 -12.50 45.77 -66.30
N ALA A 988 -13.23 45.03 -67.14
CA ALA A 988 -14.66 45.25 -67.34
C ALA A 988 -15.45 43.93 -67.28
N GLY A 989 -16.11 43.65 -66.14
CA GLY A 989 -17.00 42.49 -65.96
C GLY A 989 -17.23 42.21 -64.48
N SER A 990 -18.48 42.00 -64.05
CA SER A 990 -18.81 41.88 -62.61
C SER A 990 -18.26 40.61 -61.96
N GLY A 991 -17.99 39.54 -62.74
CA GLY A 991 -17.66 38.21 -62.22
C GLY A 991 -18.85 37.48 -61.59
N LEU A 992 -20.08 38.01 -61.77
CA LEU A 992 -21.31 37.45 -61.21
C LEU A 992 -22.18 36.72 -62.24
N GLY A 993 -21.98 36.97 -63.55
CA GLY A 993 -22.84 36.43 -64.61
C GLY A 993 -22.81 34.91 -64.73
N LEU A 994 -21.62 34.29 -64.73
CA LEU A 994 -21.49 32.82 -64.79
C LEU A 994 -21.95 32.14 -63.51
N TYR A 995 -21.76 32.79 -62.36
CA TYR A 995 -22.28 32.32 -61.08
C TYR A 995 -23.80 32.35 -61.04
N PHE A 996 -24.42 33.42 -61.56
CA PHE A 996 -25.87 33.50 -61.75
C PHE A 996 -26.38 32.36 -62.64
N CYS A 997 -25.71 32.09 -63.77
CA CYS A 997 -26.09 30.97 -64.64
C CYS A 997 -26.07 29.64 -63.89
N LYS A 998 -25.03 29.38 -63.09
CA LYS A 998 -24.94 28.19 -62.25
C LYS A 998 -26.09 28.10 -61.25
N MET A 999 -26.34 29.17 -60.48
CA MET A 999 -27.40 29.17 -59.46
C MET A 999 -28.80 28.99 -60.03
N VAL A 1000 -29.09 29.63 -61.18
CA VAL A 1000 -30.37 29.44 -61.88
C VAL A 1000 -30.53 28.00 -62.33
N LEU A 1001 -29.51 27.42 -62.97
CA LEU A 1001 -29.59 26.05 -63.47
C LEU A 1001 -29.68 25.04 -62.32
N GLU A 1002 -28.92 25.23 -61.23
CA GLU A 1002 -29.02 24.39 -60.02
C GLU A 1002 -30.40 24.51 -59.36
N ALA A 1003 -31.00 25.70 -59.32
CA ALA A 1003 -32.37 25.88 -58.84
C ALA A 1003 -33.41 25.13 -59.70
N HIS A 1004 -33.14 24.98 -61.00
CA HIS A 1004 -33.93 24.15 -61.92
C HIS A 1004 -33.57 22.65 -61.85
N GLY A 1005 -32.68 22.24 -60.93
CA GLY A 1005 -32.19 20.86 -60.83
C GLY A 1005 -31.27 20.44 -61.99
N GLN A 1006 -30.71 21.41 -62.71
CA GLN A 1006 -29.89 21.24 -63.90
C GLN A 1006 -28.42 21.57 -63.65
N ARG A 1007 -27.56 21.22 -64.61
CA ARG A 1007 -26.11 21.41 -64.50
C ARG A 1007 -25.58 22.34 -65.59
N ILE A 1008 -24.56 23.13 -65.24
CA ILE A 1008 -23.68 23.87 -66.17
C ILE A 1008 -22.24 23.38 -66.04
N TRP A 1009 -21.49 23.35 -67.14
CA TRP A 1009 -20.07 23.00 -67.18
C TRP A 1009 -19.38 23.61 -68.40
N VAL A 1010 -18.04 23.53 -68.46
CA VAL A 1010 -17.25 23.87 -69.65
C VAL A 1010 -16.71 22.60 -70.27
N ASP A 1011 -16.82 22.49 -71.59
CA ASP A 1011 -16.23 21.40 -72.35
C ASP A 1011 -14.76 21.73 -72.68
N GLY A 1012 -13.85 20.91 -72.16
CA GLY A 1012 -12.40 21.11 -72.29
C GLY A 1012 -11.79 20.65 -73.62
N SER A 1013 -12.62 20.21 -74.57
CA SER A 1013 -12.17 19.64 -75.85
C SER A 1013 -12.04 20.65 -77.00
N SER A 1014 -12.31 21.94 -76.79
CA SER A 1014 -12.23 22.98 -77.82
C SER A 1014 -10.78 23.39 -78.12
N ALA A 1015 -10.25 22.95 -79.27
CA ALA A 1015 -8.95 23.38 -79.80
C ALA A 1015 -9.05 24.81 -80.38
N GLY A 1016 -9.14 25.80 -79.49
CA GLY A 1016 -9.32 27.22 -79.80
C GLY A 1016 -10.74 27.70 -79.49
N GLY A 1017 -10.88 28.56 -78.48
CA GLY A 1017 -12.16 29.07 -78.00
C GLY A 1017 -12.68 28.41 -76.72
N THR A 1018 -13.88 28.83 -76.28
CA THR A 1018 -14.57 28.29 -75.10
C THR A 1018 -15.92 27.70 -75.48
N THR A 1019 -16.24 26.52 -74.92
CA THR A 1019 -17.59 25.93 -75.04
C THR A 1019 -18.20 25.78 -73.64
N VAL A 1020 -19.25 26.56 -73.37
CA VAL A 1020 -20.05 26.44 -72.13
C VAL A 1020 -21.31 25.62 -72.42
N CYS A 1021 -21.53 24.57 -71.63
CA CYS A 1021 -22.62 23.62 -71.80
C CYS A 1021 -23.55 23.65 -70.59
N PHE A 1022 -24.86 23.52 -70.81
CA PHE A 1022 -25.81 23.22 -69.73
C PHE A 1022 -26.89 22.25 -70.16
N SER A 1023 -27.46 21.52 -69.20
CA SER A 1023 -28.55 20.56 -69.41
C SER A 1023 -29.91 21.17 -69.06
N LEU A 1024 -30.97 20.70 -69.70
CA LEU A 1024 -32.36 20.96 -69.33
C LEU A 1024 -33.13 19.64 -69.38
N ALA A 1025 -34.04 19.42 -68.44
CA ALA A 1025 -34.93 18.27 -68.48
C ALA A 1025 -35.96 18.43 -69.61
N ALA A 1026 -36.01 17.45 -70.51
CA ALA A 1026 -37.05 17.38 -71.52
C ALA A 1026 -38.38 16.96 -70.87
N VAL A 1027 -39.46 17.66 -71.17
CA VAL A 1027 -40.80 17.22 -70.83
C VAL A 1027 -41.14 16.08 -71.79
N ARG A 1028 -41.41 14.89 -71.25
CA ARG A 1028 -42.01 13.82 -72.05
C ARG A 1028 -43.34 14.35 -72.57
N GLY A 1029 -43.50 14.42 -73.88
CA GLY A 1029 -44.82 14.59 -74.48
C GLY A 1029 -45.77 13.51 -73.94
N PRO A 1030 -47.09 13.75 -73.95
CA PRO A 1030 -48.07 12.75 -73.53
C PRO A 1030 -47.88 11.39 -74.21
#